data_AF-A0A0D0AUZ7-F1
#
_entry.id   AF-A0A0D0AUZ7-F1
#
_cell.length_a   1.000
_cell.length_b   1.000
_cell.length_c   1.000
_cell.angle_alpha   90.00
_cell.angle_beta   90.00
_cell.angle_gamma   90.00
#
_symmetry.space_group_name_H-M   'P 1'
#
loop_
_entity.id
_entity.type
_entity.pdbx_description
1 polymer ?
#
loop_
_entity_poly.entity_id
_entity_poly.type
_entity_poly.pdbx_seq_one_letter_code
_entity_poly.pdbx_strand_id
1 'polypeptide(L)'
;MFSLLLGVLYILAPTVWGDISQRASLANNLASNGTGTPYSMNVTDCPGYTLGLLQESDTGLTAHLTLAGPACNAFGLDISDLIIEVTYQSQSTLHVKVYDTANQQFTIPESVIERPAAPTTSYAGNSDLIFNYDTTPFAFWITRRSDPGAMPLFDTRTSSLPPTPIPPFNASDASTAFDGFPLVFEDQYLQIASALPYGTNIYGLGEVIASSGFRRDIGTDGGVGTIQTHWARDVADPIDQNMYGSHPIYVEHRYNATTGKASASGVLLLSSAGSDIFLQTPPNSKVSLIEYRMVGGILDFYFFSGPSDAEVIAQYGSVIGYPMWQPAWGFGFHLCRWGYHNVSDDIENVAQMRAAGIPLEVQWNDIDLYHAYRDFTTDPVSFPGDELRSFIRELAANNQHYIPIVDVGIAVTVNSTDVYDPYTRGVEEDVWIKNPDGSPYLGQVWPGYTVYPDWFSENILSVWTEGLRNWTEMGVEFSGLWLDMNEPSSFCSDSCGTGANYSALAPLSVAGTVVPGYPECYNETIWGPTGNMTINGTSTNSCAAGSTTSTVVEKRGVGAGGEQGVNLNTPPYAIHNAIGSLNRNTLATNATHFGGYAELDVHNMFGFMEEKTTHLAVQSIIPGKRPFLISRSTFPSAGKWTGHWLGDNYSKWQYLYLNIQGVLQFQIYQIPMVGADTCGFNGNTDEELCNRWMQLSAFVPFYRNHNTYAALPQEPYRWDSVANASRIAIAARYAMLPYWYTLFANSSMAGLPPVRALFYEFPDEPELFTVDRQWLVGSDVLVTPVLAPGATTVDGIFPGRGSVIWRDWYTHAAVNATAGGNTTLDAPISHINVHIRDNSALLLHQEPGYTIYETREGPYSLLVSLNAAGTAFGTAYVDDGISFPPGPSRSLTFQAAGGTLVIESNGEYAISQKLETITVLGVQKPTQVSFQGSSADNWTYEEATEELVVSNASVDLNGQFTLTWK
;
A
#
# COMPACT_ATOMS: atom_id res chain seq x y z
N MET A 1 4.21 -75.73 -10.64
CA MET A 1 4.57 -76.38 -9.36
C MET A 1 4.44 -75.33 -8.28
N PHE A 2 3.49 -75.54 -7.36
CA PHE A 2 3.28 -74.95 -6.03
C PHE A 2 4.55 -74.29 -5.39
N SER A 3 4.54 -73.16 -4.66
CA SER A 3 3.55 -72.53 -3.76
C SER A 3 3.88 -71.05 -3.45
N LEU A 4 2.82 -70.28 -3.11
CA LEU A 4 2.60 -69.23 -2.07
C LEU A 4 3.81 -68.45 -1.46
N LEU A 5 3.76 -67.17 -1.04
CA LEU A 5 2.69 -66.33 -0.47
C LEU A 5 3.13 -64.83 -0.42
N LEU A 6 2.12 -63.94 -0.36
CA LEU A 6 2.04 -62.45 -0.28
C LEU A 6 3.19 -61.61 0.34
N GLY A 7 3.30 -60.35 -0.14
CA GLY A 7 3.77 -59.21 0.70
C GLY A 7 4.28 -57.94 -0.01
N VAL A 8 3.35 -57.06 -0.44
CA VAL A 8 3.33 -55.57 -0.40
C VAL A 8 4.49 -54.71 -0.94
N LEU A 9 4.08 -53.71 -1.75
CA LEU A 9 4.82 -52.64 -2.43
C LEU A 9 5.34 -51.50 -1.52
N TYR A 10 6.28 -50.75 -2.09
CA TYR A 10 6.72 -49.36 -1.86
C TYR A 10 7.74 -49.08 -0.73
N ILE A 11 8.99 -48.85 -1.17
CA ILE A 11 10.04 -48.11 -0.48
C ILE A 11 10.49 -47.02 -1.46
N LEU A 12 10.46 -45.75 -1.04
CA LEU A 12 11.53 -44.74 -1.20
C LEU A 12 11.01 -43.35 -0.78
N ALA A 13 11.37 -42.92 0.41
CA ALA A 13 11.49 -41.52 0.82
C ALA A 13 12.78 -41.41 1.65
N PRO A 14 13.69 -40.45 1.38
CA PRO A 14 14.79 -40.17 2.28
C PRO A 14 14.36 -39.14 3.33
N THR A 15 14.71 -39.48 4.55
CA THR A 15 14.67 -38.72 5.79
C THR A 15 15.43 -37.40 5.73
N VAL A 16 14.75 -36.29 6.05
CA VAL A 16 15.35 -35.10 6.68
C VAL A 16 14.44 -34.72 7.84
N TRP A 17 14.73 -35.24 9.02
CA TRP A 17 14.19 -34.74 10.28
C TRP A 17 15.35 -34.07 11.00
N GLY A 18 15.35 -32.74 10.98
CA GLY A 18 16.21 -31.91 11.81
C GLY A 18 15.79 -32.02 13.27
N ASP A 19 16.79 -32.06 14.13
CA ASP A 19 16.76 -32.42 15.54
C ASP A 19 16.05 -31.34 16.40
N ILE A 20 14.82 -31.63 16.84
CA ILE A 20 14.02 -30.79 17.75
C ILE A 20 14.63 -30.72 19.17
N SER A 21 15.68 -31.49 19.48
CA SER A 21 16.20 -31.61 20.85
C SER A 21 17.25 -30.56 21.26
N GLN A 22 17.74 -29.69 20.36
CA GLN A 22 18.78 -28.72 20.71
C GLN A 22 18.30 -27.38 21.31
N ARG A 23 16.99 -27.03 21.21
CA ARG A 23 16.47 -25.82 21.88
C ARG A 23 16.38 -25.96 23.40
N ALA A 24 16.44 -27.18 23.94
CA ALA A 24 16.39 -27.43 25.38
C ALA A 24 17.76 -27.29 26.09
N SER A 25 18.90 -27.26 25.37
CA SER A 25 20.22 -27.28 26.01
C SER A 25 20.80 -25.90 26.36
N LEU A 26 20.20 -24.80 25.91
CA LEU A 26 20.58 -23.44 26.34
C LEU A 26 19.93 -23.03 27.68
N ALA A 27 18.89 -23.74 28.12
CA ALA A 27 18.19 -23.45 29.38
C ALA A 27 18.93 -23.91 30.65
N ASN A 28 19.99 -24.73 30.55
CA ASN A 28 20.56 -25.44 31.71
C ASN A 28 21.91 -24.92 32.25
N ASN A 29 22.37 -23.73 31.85
CA ASN A 29 23.55 -23.09 32.47
C ASN A 29 23.28 -21.78 33.23
N LEU A 30 22.02 -21.40 33.43
CA LEU A 30 21.65 -20.22 34.22
C LEU A 30 20.92 -20.65 35.51
N ALA A 31 21.60 -21.45 36.32
CA ALA A 31 21.15 -21.77 37.67
C ALA A 31 22.25 -21.48 38.69
N SER A 32 22.63 -20.20 38.82
CA SER A 32 23.19 -19.71 40.08
C SER A 32 23.08 -18.19 40.20
N ASN A 33 22.36 -17.77 41.25
CA ASN A 33 22.23 -16.43 41.83
C ASN A 33 21.29 -15.45 41.13
N GLY A 34 20.17 -15.19 41.81
CA GLY A 34 19.24 -14.13 41.47
C GLY A 34 19.85 -12.73 41.61
N THR A 35 19.86 -12.03 40.48
CA THR A 35 19.61 -10.61 40.23
C THR A 35 19.52 -10.52 38.72
N GLY A 36 18.39 -10.08 38.14
CA GLY A 36 18.25 -9.96 36.69
C GLY A 36 19.40 -9.13 36.11
N THR A 37 20.01 -9.60 35.03
CA THR A 37 21.13 -8.91 34.38
C THR A 37 20.64 -7.51 33.96
N PRO A 38 21.19 -6.41 34.50
CA PRO A 38 20.76 -5.09 34.09
C PRO A 38 21.49 -4.75 32.79
N TYR A 39 20.76 -4.72 31.68
CA TYR A 39 21.23 -4.16 30.41
C TYR A 39 21.65 -2.69 30.60
N SER A 40 22.70 -2.24 29.92
CA SER A 40 23.25 -0.88 30.14
C SER A 40 22.32 0.23 29.64
N MET A 41 21.41 -0.09 28.71
CA MET A 41 20.55 0.81 27.95
C MET A 41 21.34 1.92 27.22
N ASN A 42 22.59 1.63 26.87
CA ASN A 42 23.51 2.61 26.29
C ASN A 42 24.54 1.92 25.37
N VAL A 43 24.66 2.42 24.14
CA VAL A 43 25.51 1.86 23.10
C VAL A 43 26.88 2.54 22.94
N THR A 44 27.19 3.59 23.71
CA THR A 44 28.45 4.37 23.61
C THR A 44 29.69 3.47 23.70
N ASP A 45 29.66 2.46 24.56
CA ASP A 45 30.80 1.58 24.82
C ASP A 45 30.75 0.27 24.01
N CYS A 46 29.77 0.10 23.10
CA CYS A 46 29.69 -1.10 22.27
C CYS A 46 30.87 -1.17 21.29
N PRO A 47 31.60 -2.29 21.24
CA PRO A 47 32.89 -2.36 20.54
C PRO A 47 32.75 -2.41 19.01
N GLY A 48 31.55 -2.71 18.50
CA GLY A 48 31.34 -3.06 17.09
C GLY A 48 32.00 -4.39 16.75
N TYR A 49 32.25 -4.61 15.45
CA TYR A 49 32.78 -5.87 14.94
C TYR A 49 34.10 -5.67 14.19
N THR A 50 34.83 -6.76 14.00
CA THR A 50 36.01 -6.83 13.13
C THR A 50 35.77 -7.84 12.01
N LEU A 51 36.16 -7.48 10.79
CA LEU A 51 36.07 -8.38 9.66
C LEU A 51 37.26 -9.35 9.66
N GLY A 52 36.94 -10.63 9.71
CA GLY A 52 37.87 -11.74 9.70
C GLY A 52 38.09 -12.33 8.31
N LEU A 53 38.00 -13.66 8.21
CA LEU A 53 38.18 -14.38 6.94
C LEU A 53 37.10 -13.94 5.94
N LEU A 54 37.53 -13.47 4.77
CA LEU A 54 36.70 -13.09 3.63
C LEU A 54 36.93 -14.03 2.46
N GLN A 55 35.84 -14.44 1.82
CA GLN A 55 35.81 -15.30 0.65
C GLN A 55 35.04 -14.59 -0.47
N GLU A 56 35.69 -14.36 -1.59
CA GLU A 56 35.04 -13.84 -2.79
C GLU A 56 34.50 -15.00 -3.64
N SER A 57 33.39 -14.74 -4.32
CA SER A 57 32.80 -15.60 -5.33
C SER A 57 32.55 -14.79 -6.60
N ASP A 58 32.19 -15.46 -7.70
CA ASP A 58 31.83 -14.77 -8.94
C ASP A 58 30.60 -13.85 -8.77
N THR A 59 29.78 -14.09 -7.75
CA THR A 59 28.50 -13.40 -7.53
C THR A 59 28.53 -12.45 -6.34
N GLY A 60 29.65 -12.33 -5.62
CA GLY A 60 29.79 -11.44 -4.47
C GLY A 60 30.82 -11.93 -3.45
N LEU A 61 30.56 -11.78 -2.16
CA LEU A 61 31.48 -12.18 -1.10
C LEU A 61 30.77 -12.63 0.18
N THR A 62 31.48 -13.40 1.00
CA THR A 62 31.05 -13.78 2.35
C THR A 62 32.22 -13.56 3.31
N ALA A 63 31.97 -12.99 4.49
CA ALA A 63 33.00 -12.80 5.50
C ALA A 63 32.48 -13.04 6.92
N HIS A 64 33.37 -13.51 7.80
CA HIS A 64 33.09 -13.58 9.23
C HIS A 64 33.29 -12.23 9.89
N LEU A 65 32.38 -11.85 10.78
CA LEU A 65 32.53 -10.71 11.68
C LEU A 65 32.64 -11.22 13.11
N THR A 66 33.66 -10.78 13.84
CA THR A 66 33.85 -11.13 15.26
C THR A 66 33.78 -9.87 16.10
N LEU A 67 33.05 -9.94 17.23
CA LEU A 67 32.91 -8.82 18.17
C LEU A 67 34.28 -8.26 18.55
N ALA A 68 34.48 -6.95 18.39
CA ALA A 68 35.79 -6.31 18.43
C ALA A 68 36.34 -6.10 19.85
N GLY A 69 35.58 -6.45 20.89
CA GLY A 69 35.90 -6.23 22.29
C GLY A 69 34.94 -6.98 23.21
N PRO A 70 34.92 -6.65 24.52
CA PRO A 70 33.95 -7.20 25.45
C PRO A 70 32.51 -6.86 25.03
N ALA A 71 31.58 -7.80 25.22
CA ALA A 71 30.15 -7.58 25.06
C ALA A 71 29.67 -6.38 25.91
N CYS A 72 28.98 -5.43 25.27
CA CYS A 72 28.37 -4.29 25.93
C CYS A 72 27.01 -4.64 26.55
N ASN A 73 26.27 -5.59 25.96
CA ASN A 73 24.94 -6.04 26.37
C ASN A 73 24.00 -4.86 26.68
N ALA A 74 23.85 -3.98 25.69
CA ALA A 74 23.16 -2.71 25.82
C ALA A 74 21.66 -2.87 25.99
N PHE A 75 21.02 -3.69 25.16
CA PHE A 75 19.58 -3.97 25.15
C PHE A 75 19.26 -5.46 24.95
N GLY A 76 20.28 -6.32 25.09
CA GLY A 76 20.23 -7.75 24.83
C GLY A 76 21.59 -8.37 25.12
N LEU A 77 21.79 -9.61 24.69
CA LEU A 77 23.08 -10.29 24.74
C LEU A 77 23.79 -10.19 23.40
N ASP A 78 25.02 -9.65 23.39
CA ASP A 78 25.82 -9.55 22.16
C ASP A 78 26.07 -10.93 21.53
N ILE A 79 25.95 -10.99 20.21
CA ILE A 79 26.28 -12.18 19.43
C ILE A 79 27.73 -12.07 18.93
N SER A 80 28.63 -12.90 19.45
CA SER A 80 30.07 -12.76 19.20
C SER A 80 30.50 -12.99 17.75
N ASP A 81 29.76 -13.80 16.99
CA ASP A 81 30.17 -14.30 15.68
C ASP A 81 29.04 -14.15 14.65
N LEU A 82 29.24 -13.28 13.67
CA LEU A 82 28.30 -13.04 12.58
C LEU A 82 28.91 -13.44 11.23
N ILE A 83 28.05 -13.57 10.23
CA ILE A 83 28.41 -13.66 8.82
C ILE A 83 27.83 -12.43 8.12
N ILE A 84 28.63 -11.78 7.28
CA ILE A 84 28.15 -10.87 6.24
C ILE A 84 28.23 -11.58 4.89
N GLU A 85 27.13 -11.53 4.14
CA GLU A 85 27.00 -12.04 2.80
C GLU A 85 26.58 -10.90 1.87
N VAL A 86 27.29 -10.75 0.75
CA VAL A 86 27.03 -9.73 -0.26
C VAL A 86 26.82 -10.44 -1.58
N THR A 87 25.67 -10.21 -2.21
CA THR A 87 25.30 -10.80 -3.48
C THR A 87 24.95 -9.71 -4.48
N TYR A 88 25.70 -9.66 -5.59
CA TYR A 88 25.38 -8.79 -6.72
C TYR A 88 24.24 -9.42 -7.53
N GLN A 89 23.00 -9.16 -7.10
CA GLN A 89 21.80 -9.80 -7.62
C GLN A 89 21.55 -9.48 -9.10
N SER A 90 21.82 -8.24 -9.51
CA SER A 90 21.69 -7.78 -10.90
C SER A 90 22.67 -6.63 -11.18
N GLN A 91 22.56 -5.99 -12.35
CA GLN A 91 23.33 -4.76 -12.63
C GLN A 91 22.90 -3.57 -11.77
N SER A 92 21.70 -3.58 -11.20
CA SER A 92 21.11 -2.46 -10.47
C SER A 92 20.67 -2.81 -9.04
N THR A 93 20.87 -4.06 -8.62
CA THR A 93 20.44 -4.56 -7.31
C THR A 93 21.59 -5.26 -6.60
N LEU A 94 21.87 -4.81 -5.38
CA LEU A 94 22.86 -5.41 -4.48
C LEU A 94 22.16 -5.86 -3.20
N HIS A 95 22.41 -7.10 -2.79
CA HIS A 95 21.88 -7.68 -1.57
C HIS A 95 23.01 -7.81 -0.54
N VAL A 96 22.82 -7.31 0.67
CA VAL A 96 23.78 -7.36 1.79
C VAL A 96 23.06 -7.87 3.02
N LYS A 97 23.49 -9.02 3.53
CA LYS A 97 22.87 -9.72 4.66
C LYS A 97 23.87 -9.89 5.78
N VAL A 98 23.55 -9.48 7.00
CA VAL A 98 24.32 -9.73 8.22
C VAL A 98 23.47 -10.53 9.20
N TYR A 99 23.97 -11.69 9.62
CA TYR A 99 23.24 -12.64 10.46
C TYR A 99 24.18 -13.41 11.39
N ASP A 100 23.64 -14.05 12.42
CA ASP A 100 24.44 -14.82 13.37
C ASP A 100 24.98 -16.12 12.75
N THR A 101 26.24 -16.46 13.04
CA THR A 101 26.88 -17.67 12.48
C THR A 101 26.14 -18.96 12.88
N ALA A 102 25.44 -18.93 14.02
CA ALA A 102 24.68 -20.07 14.52
C ALA A 102 23.31 -20.24 13.84
N ASN A 103 22.86 -19.26 13.04
CA ASN A 103 21.54 -19.18 12.41
C ASN A 103 20.38 -19.38 13.41
N GLN A 104 20.48 -18.75 14.58
CA GLN A 104 19.46 -18.79 15.62
C GLN A 104 18.48 -17.62 15.52
N GLN A 105 18.89 -16.48 14.95
CA GLN A 105 18.01 -15.34 14.76
C GLN A 105 16.94 -15.63 13.70
N PHE A 106 15.75 -15.05 13.91
CA PHE A 106 14.68 -15.20 12.96
C PHE A 106 15.07 -14.61 11.60
N THR A 107 14.83 -15.40 10.56
CA THR A 107 14.95 -14.99 9.17
C THR A 107 13.65 -15.34 8.48
N ILE A 108 13.08 -14.38 7.74
CA ILE A 108 11.85 -14.61 6.97
C ILE A 108 12.06 -15.82 6.04
N PRO A 109 11.24 -16.89 6.19
CA PRO A 109 11.38 -18.08 5.36
C PRO A 109 11.05 -17.80 3.89
N GLU A 110 11.76 -18.47 2.95
CA GLU A 110 11.46 -18.36 1.52
C GLU A 110 10.08 -18.89 1.13
N SER A 111 9.49 -19.78 1.95
CA SER A 111 8.11 -20.24 1.79
C SER A 111 7.09 -19.11 2.01
N VAL A 112 7.47 -18.07 2.75
CA VAL A 112 6.63 -16.91 3.05
C VAL A 112 6.81 -15.85 1.96
N ILE A 113 8.04 -15.33 1.82
CA ILE A 113 8.43 -14.40 0.75
C ILE A 113 9.48 -15.07 -0.13
N GLU A 114 9.10 -15.35 -1.37
CA GLU A 114 10.01 -15.87 -2.39
C GLU A 114 11.04 -14.81 -2.74
N ARG A 115 12.32 -15.12 -2.54
CA ARG A 115 13.44 -14.22 -2.83
C ARG A 115 13.94 -14.44 -4.25
N PRO A 116 14.58 -13.44 -4.88
CA PRO A 116 15.30 -13.65 -6.13
C PRO A 116 16.31 -14.80 -6.00
N ALA A 117 16.27 -15.75 -6.93
CA ALA A 117 17.25 -16.83 -6.96
C ALA A 117 18.67 -16.29 -7.07
N ALA A 118 19.64 -17.00 -6.48
CA ALA A 118 21.05 -16.63 -6.60
C ALA A 118 21.45 -16.45 -8.07
N PRO A 119 22.14 -15.36 -8.43
CA PRO A 119 22.46 -15.07 -9.82
C PRO A 119 23.40 -16.15 -10.39
N THR A 120 23.08 -16.66 -11.57
CA THR A 120 23.97 -17.61 -12.29
C THR A 120 25.04 -16.89 -13.10
N THR A 121 24.92 -15.57 -13.25
CA THR A 121 25.84 -14.69 -13.99
C THR A 121 26.56 -13.79 -13.00
N SER A 122 27.86 -13.57 -13.21
CA SER A 122 28.62 -12.61 -12.42
C SER A 122 28.23 -11.17 -12.78
N TYR A 123 27.76 -10.42 -11.78
CA TYR A 123 27.49 -8.98 -11.89
C TYR A 123 28.51 -8.11 -11.16
N ALA A 124 29.41 -8.69 -10.35
CA ALA A 124 30.38 -7.92 -9.55
C ALA A 124 31.22 -6.92 -10.38
N GLY A 125 31.57 -7.29 -11.62
CA GLY A 125 32.36 -6.45 -12.52
C GLY A 125 31.57 -5.35 -13.27
N ASN A 126 30.25 -5.45 -13.39
CA ASN A 126 29.42 -4.56 -14.21
C ASN A 126 28.18 -3.99 -13.50
N SER A 127 27.94 -4.34 -12.24
CA SER A 127 26.94 -3.70 -11.39
C SER A 127 27.26 -2.22 -11.22
N ASP A 128 26.21 -1.39 -11.27
CA ASP A 128 26.30 0.02 -10.93
C ASP A 128 26.54 0.22 -9.44
N LEU A 129 26.05 -0.68 -8.59
CA LEU A 129 26.33 -0.66 -7.16
C LEU A 129 27.66 -1.34 -6.86
N ILE A 130 28.47 -0.74 -5.98
CA ILE A 130 29.76 -1.28 -5.54
C ILE A 130 29.75 -1.37 -4.01
N PHE A 131 29.96 -2.58 -3.48
CA PHE A 131 30.18 -2.82 -2.06
C PHE A 131 31.63 -2.49 -1.69
N ASN A 132 31.83 -1.73 -0.62
CA ASN A 132 33.13 -1.37 -0.07
C ASN A 132 33.11 -1.59 1.44
N TYR A 133 34.27 -1.86 2.06
CA TYR A 133 34.35 -2.12 3.49
C TYR A 133 35.69 -1.72 4.12
N ASP A 134 35.65 -1.47 5.43
CA ASP A 134 36.80 -1.38 6.33
C ASP A 134 36.82 -2.60 7.27
N THR A 135 37.99 -2.96 7.80
CA THR A 135 38.17 -4.21 8.56
C THR A 135 38.06 -4.06 10.08
N THR A 136 38.56 -2.97 10.66
CA THR A 136 38.59 -2.78 12.13
C THR A 136 38.58 -1.27 12.49
N PRO A 137 37.51 -0.76 13.14
CA PRO A 137 36.20 -1.44 13.26
C PRO A 137 35.61 -1.72 11.87
N PHE A 138 34.80 -2.76 11.76
CA PHE A 138 34.10 -3.09 10.54
C PHE A 138 33.11 -1.97 10.20
N ALA A 139 33.13 -1.54 8.95
CA ALA A 139 32.15 -0.63 8.36
C ALA A 139 32.01 -0.98 6.87
N PHE A 140 30.87 -0.67 6.26
CA PHE A 140 30.68 -0.82 4.82
C PHE A 140 29.97 0.38 4.21
N TRP A 141 30.14 0.56 2.91
CA TRP A 141 29.44 1.59 2.16
C TRP A 141 29.22 1.20 0.70
N ILE A 142 28.12 1.72 0.13
CA ILE A 142 27.68 1.41 -1.23
C ILE A 142 27.83 2.66 -2.10
N THR A 143 28.62 2.57 -3.17
CA THR A 143 28.79 3.66 -4.15
C THR A 143 28.16 3.29 -5.50
N ARG A 144 27.93 4.31 -6.34
CA ARG A 144 27.57 4.10 -7.75
C ARG A 144 28.79 4.17 -8.64
N ARG A 145 28.91 3.23 -9.58
CA ARG A 145 29.94 3.19 -10.61
C ARG A 145 29.71 4.30 -11.64
N SER A 146 28.45 4.60 -11.93
CA SER A 146 28.01 5.68 -12.83
C SER A 146 28.33 7.08 -12.29
N ASP A 147 28.49 7.24 -10.98
CA ASP A 147 28.86 8.50 -10.33
C ASP A 147 29.87 8.30 -9.18
N PRO A 148 31.14 7.98 -9.50
CA PRO A 148 32.15 7.61 -8.50
C PRO A 148 32.60 8.77 -7.60
N GLY A 149 32.23 10.02 -7.93
CA GLY A 149 32.54 11.21 -7.15
C GLY A 149 31.45 11.61 -6.15
N ALA A 150 30.27 11.00 -6.23
CA ALA A 150 29.17 11.28 -5.32
C ALA A 150 29.40 10.67 -3.93
N MET A 151 28.69 11.23 -2.95
CA MET A 151 28.55 10.62 -1.63
C MET A 151 27.97 9.20 -1.79
N PRO A 152 28.40 8.20 -0.99
CA PRO A 152 27.79 6.88 -1.03
C PRO A 152 26.26 6.92 -0.83
N LEU A 153 25.57 5.89 -1.31
CA LEU A 153 24.12 5.73 -1.12
C LEU A 153 23.79 5.23 0.29
N PHE A 154 24.72 4.48 0.87
CA PHE A 154 24.69 3.98 2.23
C PHE A 154 26.12 3.96 2.76
N ASP A 155 26.39 4.54 3.92
CA ASP A 155 27.74 4.69 4.49
C ASP A 155 27.76 4.57 6.00
N THR A 156 28.22 3.42 6.51
CA THR A 156 28.23 3.11 7.94
C THR A 156 29.52 3.56 8.64
N ARG A 157 30.41 4.28 7.96
CA ARG A 157 31.66 4.74 8.58
C ARG A 157 31.35 5.83 9.60
N THR A 158 31.84 5.65 10.83
CA THR A 158 31.67 6.63 11.91
C THR A 158 32.27 8.00 11.58
N SER A 159 33.31 8.05 10.74
CA SER A 159 33.92 9.28 10.24
C SER A 159 33.05 10.04 9.23
N SER A 160 32.09 9.36 8.58
CA SER A 160 31.12 9.98 7.67
C SER A 160 29.87 10.49 8.38
N LEU A 161 29.56 9.96 9.56
CA LEU A 161 28.38 10.31 10.36
C LEU A 161 28.62 11.59 11.19
N PRO A 162 27.57 12.30 11.62
CA PRO A 162 27.72 13.45 12.51
C PRO A 162 28.34 13.05 13.87
N PRO A 163 29.03 13.95 14.56
CA PRO A 163 29.65 13.63 15.85
C PRO A 163 28.59 13.37 16.93
N THR A 164 28.76 12.30 17.72
CA THR A 164 27.93 11.94 18.88
C THR A 164 28.55 12.47 20.19
N PRO A 165 27.76 12.61 21.28
CA PRO A 165 26.32 12.35 21.37
C PRO A 165 25.48 13.42 20.68
N ILE A 166 24.39 13.01 20.01
CA ILE A 166 23.37 13.90 19.46
C ILE A 166 22.17 13.86 20.41
N PRO A 167 21.67 15.04 20.86
CA PRO A 167 20.51 15.11 21.74
C PRO A 167 19.27 14.43 21.16
N PRO A 168 18.37 13.93 22.01
CA PRO A 168 17.12 13.31 21.58
C PRO A 168 16.21 14.27 20.81
N PHE A 169 15.30 13.73 19.99
CA PHE A 169 14.26 14.49 19.29
C PHE A 169 13.39 15.29 20.26
N ASN A 170 13.13 14.70 21.43
CA ASN A 170 12.41 15.31 22.53
C ASN A 170 13.22 15.16 23.83
N ALA A 171 13.44 16.26 24.55
CA ALA A 171 14.19 16.25 25.82
C ALA A 171 13.57 15.35 26.91
N SER A 172 12.30 14.99 26.80
CA SER A 172 11.61 14.07 27.72
C SER A 172 11.78 12.59 27.37
N ASP A 173 12.36 12.28 26.20
CA ASP A 173 12.58 10.92 25.72
C ASP A 173 14.05 10.71 25.32
N ALA A 174 14.87 10.34 26.31
CA ALA A 174 16.29 10.09 26.12
C ALA A 174 16.59 8.89 25.21
N SER A 175 15.62 7.99 24.98
CA SER A 175 15.84 6.82 24.13
C SER A 175 16.07 7.20 22.67
N THR A 176 15.59 8.38 22.25
CA THR A 176 15.78 8.91 20.89
C THR A 176 17.13 9.62 20.67
N ALA A 177 18.01 9.63 21.66
CA ALA A 177 19.36 10.18 21.53
C ALA A 177 20.25 9.26 20.67
N PHE A 178 21.27 9.84 20.02
CA PHE A 178 22.29 9.08 19.29
C PHE A 178 23.60 9.14 20.06
N ASP A 179 23.82 8.14 20.90
CA ASP A 179 24.97 8.07 21.80
C ASP A 179 26.25 7.56 21.10
N GLY A 180 26.08 6.83 20.00
CA GLY A 180 27.15 6.28 19.18
C GLY A 180 26.57 5.55 17.97
N PHE A 181 27.42 5.27 16.98
CA PHE A 181 27.06 4.52 15.76
C PHE A 181 27.85 3.22 15.55
N PRO A 182 28.15 2.42 16.59
CA PRO A 182 28.71 1.09 16.35
C PRO A 182 27.65 0.19 15.66
N LEU A 183 28.10 -0.78 14.88
CA LEU A 183 27.25 -1.92 14.53
C LEU A 183 26.98 -2.71 15.82
N VAL A 184 25.73 -2.72 16.28
CA VAL A 184 25.29 -3.51 17.43
C VAL A 184 24.44 -4.66 16.92
N PHE A 185 24.72 -5.87 17.40
CA PHE A 185 23.99 -7.07 17.04
C PHE A 185 23.86 -7.95 18.28
N GLU A 186 22.71 -7.83 18.93
CA GLU A 186 22.31 -8.55 20.14
C GLU A 186 21.08 -9.42 19.84
N ASP A 187 20.76 -10.34 20.73
CA ASP A 187 19.60 -11.25 20.57
C ASP A 187 18.23 -10.55 20.42
N GLN A 188 18.06 -9.36 21.02
CA GLN A 188 16.83 -8.55 20.93
C GLN A 188 17.10 -7.08 20.57
N TYR A 189 18.29 -6.75 20.05
CA TYR A 189 18.61 -5.39 19.62
C TYR A 189 19.64 -5.35 18.50
N LEU A 190 19.24 -4.83 17.34
CA LEU A 190 20.12 -4.58 16.21
C LEU A 190 20.16 -3.07 15.94
N GLN A 191 21.36 -2.53 15.71
CA GLN A 191 21.55 -1.12 15.36
C GLN A 191 22.53 -0.96 14.20
N ILE A 192 22.17 -0.15 13.22
CA ILE A 192 23.06 0.30 12.16
C ILE A 192 22.66 1.69 11.67
N ALA A 193 23.64 2.55 11.40
CA ALA A 193 23.42 3.89 10.88
C ALA A 193 24.13 4.11 9.55
N SER A 194 23.58 5.01 8.74
CA SER A 194 24.16 5.44 7.48
C SER A 194 24.14 6.96 7.35
N ALA A 195 25.24 7.53 6.87
CA ALA A 195 25.29 8.93 6.49
C ALA A 195 24.44 9.18 5.23
N LEU A 196 23.78 10.32 5.17
CA LEU A 196 22.96 10.80 4.07
C LEU A 196 23.40 12.22 3.66
N PRO A 197 23.22 12.62 2.39
CA PRO A 197 23.45 14.00 1.98
C PRO A 197 22.62 14.98 2.83
N TYR A 198 23.19 16.15 3.10
CA TYR A 198 22.49 17.21 3.85
C TYR A 198 21.14 17.55 3.23
N GLY A 199 20.07 17.47 4.03
CA GLY A 199 18.72 17.84 3.59
C GLY A 199 18.19 16.96 2.46
N THR A 200 18.63 15.70 2.39
CA THR A 200 18.24 14.76 1.33
C THR A 200 16.70 14.60 1.26
N ASN A 201 16.20 14.21 0.08
CA ASN A 201 14.78 13.95 -0.12
C ASN A 201 14.52 12.45 0.04
N ILE A 202 13.78 12.07 1.08
CA ILE A 202 13.42 10.69 1.40
C ILE A 202 11.90 10.54 1.28
N TYR A 203 11.47 9.44 0.65
CA TYR A 203 10.07 9.04 0.48
C TYR A 203 9.93 7.55 0.82
N GLY A 204 8.78 7.12 1.36
CA GLY A 204 8.58 5.76 1.86
C GLY A 204 8.62 5.69 3.38
N LEU A 205 9.07 4.56 3.94
CA LEU A 205 9.05 4.28 5.39
C LEU A 205 7.62 4.33 5.97
N GLY A 206 6.78 3.39 5.54
CA GLY A 206 5.37 3.31 5.94
C GLY A 206 5.03 2.07 6.75
N GLU A 207 3.77 1.81 7.05
CA GLU A 207 2.63 2.69 6.77
C GLU A 207 2.57 3.86 7.77
N VAL A 208 2.25 5.07 7.27
CA VAL A 208 2.18 6.27 8.10
C VAL A 208 1.41 7.39 7.41
N ILE A 209 0.70 8.18 8.21
CA ILE A 209 0.26 9.53 7.83
C ILE A 209 1.26 10.53 8.40
N ALA A 210 2.09 11.10 7.55
CA ALA A 210 3.13 12.04 7.99
C ALA A 210 2.57 13.46 8.12
N SER A 211 2.87 14.15 9.21
CA SER A 211 2.60 15.60 9.30
C SER A 211 3.45 16.42 8.34
N SER A 212 4.59 15.87 7.91
CA SER A 212 5.50 16.45 6.91
C SER A 212 5.02 16.29 5.47
N GLY A 213 3.97 15.51 5.24
CA GLY A 213 3.47 15.18 3.90
C GLY A 213 4.22 14.01 3.26
N PHE A 214 4.17 13.92 1.92
CA PHE A 214 4.79 12.79 1.21
C PHE A 214 6.32 12.71 1.36
N ARG A 215 7.00 13.85 1.43
CA ARG A 215 8.45 13.93 1.71
C ARG A 215 8.68 13.85 3.21
N ARG A 216 9.51 12.90 3.66
CA ARG A 216 9.84 12.73 5.08
C ARG A 216 10.62 13.92 5.63
N ASP A 217 10.33 14.29 6.87
CA ASP A 217 11.12 15.27 7.60
C ASP A 217 12.49 14.67 7.97
N ILE A 218 13.57 15.26 7.44
CA ILE A 218 14.96 14.89 7.70
C ILE A 218 15.61 15.82 8.74
N GLY A 219 14.86 16.73 9.37
CA GLY A 219 15.36 17.66 10.39
C GLY A 219 16.02 18.92 9.83
N THR A 220 15.67 19.32 8.60
CA THR A 220 16.08 20.61 8.00
C THR A 220 14.89 21.56 7.90
N ASP A 221 15.17 22.84 7.59
CA ASP A 221 14.13 23.85 7.31
C ASP A 221 13.08 24.05 8.43
N GLY A 222 13.50 23.84 9.68
CA GLY A 222 12.65 23.95 10.87
C GLY A 222 12.00 22.64 11.32
N GLY A 223 12.22 21.54 10.60
CA GLY A 223 11.84 20.20 10.99
C GLY A 223 12.65 19.65 12.16
N VAL A 224 12.10 18.66 12.85
CA VAL A 224 12.74 17.95 13.97
C VAL A 224 13.31 16.60 13.54
N GLY A 225 12.99 16.15 12.33
CA GLY A 225 13.31 14.83 11.80
C GLY A 225 12.15 13.85 11.97
N THR A 226 12.38 12.59 11.58
CA THR A 226 11.38 11.53 11.62
C THR A 226 11.81 10.42 12.57
N ILE A 227 10.85 9.90 13.34
CA ILE A 227 10.90 8.57 13.96
C ILE A 227 9.81 7.75 13.26
N GLN A 228 10.19 6.78 12.45
CA GLN A 228 9.25 5.85 11.85
C GLN A 228 9.28 4.53 12.61
N THR A 229 8.20 4.22 13.33
CA THR A 229 8.02 2.93 13.99
C THR A 229 7.32 1.95 13.07
N HIS A 230 7.81 0.72 13.02
CA HIS A 230 7.24 -0.40 12.29
C HIS A 230 6.70 -1.44 13.28
N TRP A 231 5.38 -1.42 13.48
CA TRP A 231 4.63 -2.40 14.25
C TRP A 231 3.15 -2.27 13.85
N ALA A 232 2.64 -3.28 13.14
CA ALA A 232 1.26 -3.30 12.64
C ALA A 232 0.26 -3.07 13.79
N ARG A 233 -0.71 -2.19 13.59
CA ARG A 233 -1.63 -1.78 14.64
C ARG A 233 -2.96 -1.29 14.11
N ASP A 234 -4.02 -1.81 14.69
CA ASP A 234 -5.38 -1.29 14.55
C ASP A 234 -5.51 0.06 15.26
N VAL A 235 -5.67 1.12 14.47
CA VAL A 235 -5.81 2.51 14.93
C VAL A 235 -6.38 3.37 13.82
N ALA A 236 -7.39 4.19 14.11
CA ALA A 236 -7.97 5.12 13.14
C ALA A 236 -7.01 6.27 12.77
N ASP A 237 -6.25 6.05 11.70
CA ASP A 237 -5.44 7.02 10.94
C ASP A 237 -4.68 8.07 11.78
N PRO A 238 -3.77 7.64 12.67
CA PRO A 238 -3.01 8.56 13.50
C PRO A 238 -1.91 9.26 12.69
N ILE A 239 -1.67 10.53 12.99
CA ILE A 239 -0.55 11.28 12.41
C ILE A 239 0.75 10.94 13.17
N ASP A 240 1.82 10.70 12.41
CA ASP A 240 3.19 10.42 12.86
C ASP A 240 3.31 9.22 13.82
N GLN A 241 2.53 8.16 13.57
CA GLN A 241 2.56 6.93 14.37
C GLN A 241 2.50 5.69 13.47
N ASN A 242 2.92 4.55 14.01
CA ASN A 242 2.68 3.24 13.41
C ASN A 242 1.17 2.94 13.29
N MET A 243 0.79 2.28 12.21
CA MET A 243 -0.59 1.91 11.88
C MET A 243 -0.63 0.52 11.23
N TYR A 244 -1.48 0.27 10.23
CA TYR A 244 -1.86 -1.08 9.80
C TYR A 244 -0.72 -1.91 9.18
N GLY A 245 0.08 -1.31 8.29
CA GLY A 245 1.17 -2.00 7.58
C GLY A 245 2.60 -1.61 7.99
N SER A 246 3.57 -2.41 7.53
CA SER A 246 5.00 -2.21 7.79
C SER A 246 5.82 -2.31 6.49
N HIS A 247 6.36 -1.18 6.04
CA HIS A 247 7.07 -0.98 4.77
C HIS A 247 8.37 -0.18 4.95
N PRO A 248 9.50 -0.83 5.29
CA PRO A 248 10.78 -0.17 5.57
C PRO A 248 11.57 0.28 4.32
N ILE A 249 11.02 0.13 3.12
CA ILE A 249 11.61 0.65 1.87
C ILE A 249 11.56 2.18 1.85
N TYR A 250 12.66 2.81 1.44
CA TYR A 250 12.66 4.22 1.04
C TYR A 250 13.32 4.45 -0.31
N VAL A 251 12.89 5.53 -0.97
CA VAL A 251 13.50 6.12 -2.17
C VAL A 251 14.20 7.40 -1.76
N GLU A 252 15.48 7.53 -2.11
CA GLU A 252 16.26 8.76 -2.00
C GLU A 252 16.30 9.46 -3.35
N HIS A 253 15.67 10.64 -3.44
CA HIS A 253 15.73 11.49 -4.63
C HIS A 253 16.83 12.55 -4.46
N ARG A 254 17.96 12.36 -5.13
CA ARG A 254 19.17 13.18 -4.95
C ARG A 254 19.30 14.21 -6.06
N TYR A 255 19.11 15.48 -5.71
CA TYR A 255 19.31 16.61 -6.62
C TYR A 255 20.69 17.24 -6.43
N ASN A 256 21.47 17.31 -7.51
CA ASN A 256 22.76 17.98 -7.53
C ASN A 256 22.59 19.42 -8.03
N ALA A 257 22.52 20.37 -7.09
CA ALA A 257 22.35 21.79 -7.38
C ALA A 257 23.47 22.41 -8.26
N THR A 258 24.65 21.79 -8.34
CA THR A 258 25.74 22.27 -9.21
C THR A 258 25.50 21.91 -10.67
N THR A 259 24.96 20.72 -10.93
CA THR A 259 24.68 20.22 -12.28
C THR A 259 23.26 20.52 -12.74
N GLY A 260 22.35 20.80 -11.80
CA GLY A 260 20.92 20.92 -12.06
C GLY A 260 20.24 19.59 -12.43
N LYS A 261 20.84 18.45 -12.04
CA LYS A 261 20.35 17.10 -12.35
C LYS A 261 20.05 16.31 -11.10
N ALA A 262 18.97 15.52 -11.14
CA ALA A 262 18.63 14.55 -10.12
C ALA A 262 18.93 13.10 -10.53
N SER A 263 19.02 12.25 -9.52
CA SER A 263 19.02 10.79 -9.66
C SER A 263 18.39 10.18 -8.41
N ALA A 264 17.82 8.98 -8.53
CA ALA A 264 17.18 8.27 -7.43
C ALA A 264 17.94 6.98 -7.09
N SER A 265 17.84 6.55 -5.83
CA SER A 265 18.19 5.19 -5.36
C SER A 265 17.20 4.73 -4.32
N GLY A 266 17.22 3.44 -3.98
CA GLY A 266 16.39 2.91 -2.90
C GLY A 266 17.13 1.95 -1.99
N VAL A 267 16.62 1.81 -0.78
CA VAL A 267 17.12 0.84 0.22
C VAL A 267 15.92 0.17 0.89
N LEU A 268 15.89 -1.16 0.86
CA LEU A 268 14.97 -1.99 1.60
C LEU A 268 15.73 -2.70 2.72
N LEU A 269 15.23 -2.62 3.95
CA LEU A 269 15.57 -3.56 5.01
C LEU A 269 14.45 -4.60 5.10
N LEU A 270 14.67 -5.82 4.60
CA LEU A 270 13.66 -6.87 4.60
C LEU A 270 13.63 -7.57 5.97
N SER A 271 12.86 -7.02 6.90
CA SER A 271 12.65 -7.61 8.23
C SER A 271 11.21 -7.41 8.70
N SER A 272 10.71 -8.41 9.43
CA SER A 272 9.40 -8.40 10.10
C SER A 272 9.50 -7.97 11.56
N ALA A 273 10.71 -7.84 12.11
CA ALA A 273 10.91 -7.43 13.49
C ALA A 273 10.34 -6.02 13.72
N GLY A 274 9.83 -5.77 14.93
CA GLY A 274 9.52 -4.42 15.36
C GLY A 274 10.75 -3.51 15.25
N SER A 275 10.59 -2.29 14.76
CA SER A 275 11.73 -1.38 14.59
C SER A 275 11.37 0.09 14.67
N ASP A 276 12.37 0.92 14.95
CA ASP A 276 12.35 2.35 14.71
C ASP A 276 13.43 2.70 13.68
N ILE A 277 13.02 3.50 12.68
CA ILE A 277 13.91 4.09 11.68
C ILE A 277 13.92 5.59 11.88
N PHE A 278 15.09 6.13 12.21
CA PHE A 278 15.29 7.54 12.50
C PHE A 278 15.85 8.26 11.29
N LEU A 279 15.32 9.44 10.98
CA LEU A 279 15.87 10.37 9.99
C LEU A 279 16.16 11.70 10.67
N GLN A 280 17.41 12.16 10.60
CA GLN A 280 17.77 13.42 11.25
C GLN A 280 18.93 14.14 10.57
N THR A 281 18.91 15.47 10.70
CA THR A 281 20.02 16.36 10.41
C THR A 281 20.34 17.11 11.70
N PRO A 282 21.40 16.71 12.43
CA PRO A 282 21.73 17.35 13.69
C PRO A 282 22.02 18.85 13.50
N PRO A 283 21.69 19.71 14.49
CA PRO A 283 21.98 21.13 14.40
C PRO A 283 23.45 21.41 14.10
N ASN A 284 23.72 22.25 13.11
CA ASN A 284 25.07 22.60 12.60
C ASN A 284 25.84 21.45 11.91
N SER A 285 25.23 20.29 11.69
CA SER A 285 25.79 19.25 10.84
C SER A 285 25.62 19.60 9.35
N LYS A 286 26.58 19.19 8.53
CA LYS A 286 26.49 19.22 7.06
C LYS A 286 26.18 17.84 6.47
N VAL A 287 25.76 16.92 7.32
CA VAL A 287 25.48 15.53 6.99
C VAL A 287 24.18 15.16 7.71
N SER A 288 23.23 14.64 6.96
CA SER A 288 22.03 14.00 7.50
C SER A 288 22.33 12.53 7.77
N LEU A 289 21.48 11.83 8.51
CA LEU A 289 21.67 10.42 8.80
C LEU A 289 20.33 9.67 8.79
N ILE A 290 20.43 8.36 8.58
CA ILE A 290 19.40 7.37 8.87
C ILE A 290 19.96 6.35 9.87
N GLU A 291 19.19 5.96 10.87
CA GLU A 291 19.55 4.88 11.80
C GLU A 291 18.39 3.90 11.96
N TYR A 292 18.71 2.62 11.98
CA TYR A 292 17.77 1.52 12.21
C TYR A 292 18.02 0.96 13.60
N ARG A 293 16.94 0.74 14.35
CA ARG A 293 16.95 0.05 15.65
C ARG A 293 15.83 -0.99 15.65
N MET A 294 16.16 -2.26 15.84
CA MET A 294 15.21 -3.37 15.68
C MET A 294 15.21 -4.27 16.91
N VAL A 295 14.06 -4.87 17.23
CA VAL A 295 13.88 -5.77 18.38
C VAL A 295 14.15 -7.26 18.06
N GLY A 296 15.05 -7.53 17.12
CA GLY A 296 15.47 -8.89 16.77
C GLY A 296 15.65 -9.12 15.26
N GLY A 297 15.90 -10.38 14.90
CA GLY A 297 16.05 -10.83 13.52
C GLY A 297 17.45 -10.60 12.98
N ILE A 298 17.54 -10.20 11.71
CA ILE A 298 18.79 -10.01 10.97
C ILE A 298 18.79 -8.69 10.21
N LEU A 299 19.97 -8.21 9.78
CA LEU A 299 20.09 -7.06 8.87
C LEU A 299 20.13 -7.56 7.44
N ASP A 300 19.01 -7.45 6.72
CA ASP A 300 18.82 -8.02 5.39
C ASP A 300 18.50 -6.91 4.37
N PHE A 301 19.53 -6.29 3.82
CA PHE A 301 19.42 -5.09 2.99
C PHE A 301 19.44 -5.38 1.50
N TYR A 302 18.54 -4.75 0.75
CA TYR A 302 18.64 -4.61 -0.70
C TYR A 302 18.86 -3.13 -1.07
N PHE A 303 19.76 -2.90 -2.01
CA PHE A 303 20.08 -1.58 -2.54
C PHE A 303 19.71 -1.52 -4.03
N PHE A 304 19.15 -0.39 -4.46
CA PHE A 304 18.64 -0.17 -5.81
C PHE A 304 19.29 1.08 -6.42
N SER A 305 19.88 0.95 -7.61
CA SER A 305 20.68 2.04 -8.21
C SER A 305 19.85 3.13 -8.91
N GLY A 306 18.59 2.88 -9.24
CA GLY A 306 17.79 3.76 -10.11
C GLY A 306 18.22 3.66 -11.59
N PRO A 307 18.35 4.78 -12.34
CA PRO A 307 18.52 6.15 -11.85
C PRO A 307 17.25 6.99 -11.64
N SER A 308 16.06 6.56 -12.07
CA SER A 308 14.80 7.27 -11.81
C SER A 308 14.00 6.67 -10.66
N ASP A 309 13.12 7.45 -10.03
CA ASP A 309 12.27 6.99 -8.92
C ASP A 309 11.39 5.80 -9.34
N ALA A 310 10.80 5.83 -10.54
CA ALA A 310 10.01 4.73 -11.08
C ALA A 310 10.84 3.45 -11.30
N GLU A 311 12.10 3.57 -11.71
CA GLU A 311 13.01 2.41 -11.85
C GLU A 311 13.41 1.84 -10.49
N VAL A 312 13.62 2.69 -9.46
CA VAL A 312 13.88 2.20 -8.08
C VAL A 312 12.69 1.37 -7.60
N ILE A 313 11.46 1.88 -7.79
CA ILE A 313 10.22 1.20 -7.42
C ILE A 313 10.07 -0.14 -8.18
N ALA A 314 10.37 -0.16 -9.48
CA ALA A 314 10.37 -1.39 -10.28
C ALA A 314 11.45 -2.40 -9.84
N GLN A 315 12.64 -1.92 -9.48
CA GLN A 315 13.73 -2.75 -8.95
C GLN A 315 13.34 -3.37 -7.60
N TYR A 316 12.66 -2.63 -6.72
CA TYR A 316 12.06 -3.17 -5.51
C TYR A 316 11.00 -4.24 -5.81
N GLY A 317 10.09 -3.99 -6.75
CA GLY A 317 9.12 -4.99 -7.23
C GLY A 317 9.75 -6.28 -7.75
N SER A 318 10.93 -6.21 -8.37
CA SER A 318 11.66 -7.40 -8.83
C SER A 318 12.19 -8.29 -7.69
N VAL A 319 12.29 -7.74 -6.47
CA VAL A 319 12.73 -8.48 -5.26
C VAL A 319 11.55 -9.09 -4.53
N ILE A 320 10.47 -8.33 -4.33
CA ILE A 320 9.33 -8.74 -3.50
C ILE A 320 8.15 -9.32 -4.30
N GLY A 321 8.23 -9.30 -5.64
CA GLY A 321 7.17 -9.70 -6.54
C GLY A 321 6.35 -8.51 -7.03
N TYR A 322 5.93 -8.58 -8.31
CA TYR A 322 5.12 -7.54 -8.92
C TYR A 322 3.65 -7.60 -8.48
N PRO A 323 2.95 -6.45 -8.51
CA PRO A 323 1.54 -6.38 -8.19
C PRO A 323 0.67 -7.36 -8.99
N MET A 324 -0.40 -7.84 -8.37
CA MET A 324 -1.37 -8.70 -9.02
C MET A 324 -2.15 -7.97 -10.12
N TRP A 325 -2.55 -8.74 -11.13
CA TRP A 325 -3.45 -8.27 -12.17
C TRP A 325 -4.85 -8.02 -11.61
N GLN A 326 -5.30 -6.77 -11.68
CA GLN A 326 -6.64 -6.38 -11.24
C GLN A 326 -7.68 -6.77 -12.30
N PRO A 327 -8.87 -7.29 -11.93
CA PRO A 327 -9.98 -7.39 -12.87
C PRO A 327 -10.44 -5.99 -13.29
N ALA A 328 -10.90 -5.86 -14.53
CA ALA A 328 -11.30 -4.56 -15.09
C ALA A 328 -12.41 -3.89 -14.26
N TRP A 329 -13.36 -4.67 -13.72
CA TRP A 329 -14.43 -4.16 -12.86
C TRP A 329 -13.89 -3.57 -11.54
N GLY A 330 -12.71 -3.97 -11.08
CA GLY A 330 -12.11 -3.42 -9.85
C GLY A 330 -11.81 -1.92 -9.94
N PHE A 331 -11.74 -1.34 -11.14
CA PHE A 331 -11.55 0.10 -11.33
C PHE A 331 -12.86 0.90 -11.21
N GLY A 332 -14.00 0.27 -10.95
CA GLY A 332 -15.30 0.94 -10.88
C GLY A 332 -15.47 1.80 -9.64
N PHE A 333 -16.68 2.31 -9.43
CA PHE A 333 -17.08 2.92 -8.15
C PHE A 333 -17.68 1.86 -7.22
N HIS A 334 -17.23 1.85 -5.96
CA HIS A 334 -17.61 0.90 -4.92
C HIS A 334 -18.41 1.62 -3.81
N LEU A 335 -19.49 1.00 -3.33
CA LEU A 335 -20.33 1.54 -2.26
C LEU A 335 -20.37 0.57 -1.07
N CYS A 336 -20.12 1.10 0.12
CA CYS A 336 -20.10 0.36 1.37
C CYS A 336 -20.63 1.21 2.53
N ARG A 337 -21.01 0.56 3.62
CA ARG A 337 -21.25 1.16 4.94
C ARG A 337 -21.16 0.05 6.00
N TRP A 338 -20.57 0.40 7.15
CA TRP A 338 -20.84 -0.30 8.39
C TRP A 338 -22.21 0.16 8.93
N GLY A 339 -23.19 -0.74 8.97
CA GLY A 339 -24.53 -0.49 9.49
C GLY A 339 -25.65 -0.42 8.45
N TYR A 340 -25.56 -1.18 7.35
CA TYR A 340 -26.79 -1.52 6.60
C TYR A 340 -27.61 -2.53 7.39
N HIS A 341 -28.90 -2.29 7.56
CA HIS A 341 -29.68 -3.03 8.57
C HIS A 341 -30.14 -4.40 8.08
N ASN A 342 -30.32 -4.57 6.76
CA ASN A 342 -30.84 -5.77 6.12
C ASN A 342 -30.69 -5.69 4.59
N VAL A 343 -30.95 -6.79 3.88
CA VAL A 343 -30.85 -6.87 2.40
C VAL A 343 -31.73 -5.84 1.67
N SER A 344 -32.87 -5.42 2.25
CA SER A 344 -33.72 -4.42 1.61
C SER A 344 -33.07 -3.04 1.56
N ASP A 345 -32.24 -2.70 2.56
CA ASP A 345 -31.44 -1.46 2.53
C ASP A 345 -30.47 -1.50 1.33
N ASP A 346 -29.77 -2.62 1.13
CA ASP A 346 -28.85 -2.79 0.00
C ASP A 346 -29.55 -2.66 -1.36
N ILE A 347 -30.70 -3.33 -1.52
CA ILE A 347 -31.54 -3.23 -2.71
C ILE A 347 -31.97 -1.78 -2.95
N GLU A 348 -32.42 -1.07 -1.90
CA GLU A 348 -32.82 0.33 -2.00
C GLU A 348 -31.64 1.22 -2.41
N ASN A 349 -30.46 1.07 -1.79
CA ASN A 349 -29.29 1.89 -2.12
C ASN A 349 -28.86 1.70 -3.58
N VAL A 350 -28.81 0.45 -4.06
CA VAL A 350 -28.51 0.14 -5.47
C VAL A 350 -29.55 0.77 -6.40
N ALA A 351 -30.84 0.66 -6.06
CA ALA A 351 -31.91 1.27 -6.84
C ALA A 351 -31.84 2.81 -6.86
N GLN A 352 -31.51 3.45 -5.74
CA GLN A 352 -31.36 4.91 -5.64
C GLN A 352 -30.15 5.42 -6.41
N MET A 353 -29.01 4.72 -6.35
CA MET A 353 -27.84 5.01 -7.17
C MET A 353 -28.18 4.99 -8.66
N ARG A 354 -28.91 3.95 -9.10
CA ARG A 354 -29.36 3.83 -10.49
C ARG A 354 -30.39 4.90 -10.86
N ALA A 355 -31.34 5.21 -9.99
CA ALA A 355 -32.33 6.27 -10.21
C ALA A 355 -31.68 7.66 -10.33
N ALA A 356 -30.61 7.92 -9.57
CA ALA A 356 -29.81 9.14 -9.64
C ALA A 356 -28.82 9.17 -10.82
N GLY A 357 -28.74 8.09 -11.61
CA GLY A 357 -27.83 7.96 -12.74
C GLY A 357 -26.35 7.96 -12.34
N ILE A 358 -26.03 7.57 -11.11
CA ILE A 358 -24.65 7.47 -10.62
C ILE A 358 -24.18 6.04 -10.86
N PRO A 359 -23.13 5.82 -11.67
CA PRO A 359 -22.56 4.49 -11.89
C PRO A 359 -22.20 3.81 -10.57
N LEU A 360 -22.58 2.55 -10.41
CA LEU A 360 -22.23 1.72 -9.26
C LEU A 360 -21.73 0.37 -9.79
N GLU A 361 -20.47 0.06 -9.55
CA GLU A 361 -19.87 -1.18 -10.01
C GLU A 361 -19.97 -2.30 -8.97
N VAL A 362 -19.76 -1.95 -7.69
CA VAL A 362 -19.64 -2.95 -6.62
C VAL A 362 -20.40 -2.51 -5.37
N GLN A 363 -21.30 -3.36 -4.88
CA GLN A 363 -21.93 -3.24 -3.56
C GLN A 363 -21.16 -4.07 -2.54
N TRP A 364 -20.97 -3.51 -1.35
CA TRP A 364 -20.26 -4.16 -0.25
C TRP A 364 -21.17 -4.33 0.97
N ASN A 365 -20.93 -5.38 1.75
CA ASN A 365 -21.46 -5.49 3.11
C ASN A 365 -20.35 -5.67 4.13
N ASP A 366 -20.49 -4.95 5.23
CA ASP A 366 -19.68 -5.04 6.44
C ASP A 366 -20.18 -6.17 7.36
N ILE A 367 -19.66 -6.23 8.59
CA ILE A 367 -19.91 -7.28 9.58
C ILE A 367 -21.38 -7.44 10.00
N ASP A 368 -22.25 -6.47 9.67
CA ASP A 368 -23.70 -6.58 9.89
C ASP A 368 -24.34 -7.75 9.13
N LEU A 369 -23.67 -8.22 8.07
CA LEU A 369 -24.01 -9.42 7.30
C LEU A 369 -24.11 -10.67 8.17
N TYR A 370 -23.30 -10.75 9.22
CA TYR A 370 -23.06 -11.98 9.96
C TYR A 370 -24.09 -12.24 11.05
N HIS A 371 -24.38 -13.53 11.27
CA HIS A 371 -25.11 -13.94 12.45
C HIS A 371 -24.20 -13.81 13.68
N ALA A 372 -24.53 -12.87 14.58
CA ALA A 372 -23.76 -12.60 15.79
C ALA A 372 -22.26 -12.29 15.53
N TYR A 373 -21.96 -11.63 14.40
CA TYR A 373 -20.60 -11.25 13.96
C TYR A 373 -19.64 -12.44 13.77
N ARG A 374 -20.16 -13.65 13.54
CA ARG A 374 -19.34 -14.84 13.28
C ARG A 374 -19.08 -14.94 11.78
N ASP A 375 -17.80 -14.94 11.38
CA ASP A 375 -17.41 -15.14 9.97
C ASP A 375 -18.04 -16.40 9.36
N PHE A 376 -18.16 -16.41 8.03
CA PHE A 376 -18.74 -17.52 7.27
C PHE A 376 -20.20 -17.86 7.64
N THR A 377 -20.92 -16.90 8.22
CA THR A 377 -22.36 -17.00 8.47
C THR A 377 -23.13 -15.90 7.75
N THR A 378 -24.46 -15.96 7.79
CA THR A 378 -25.33 -14.86 7.35
C THR A 378 -26.45 -14.73 8.38
N ASP A 379 -26.81 -13.52 8.80
CA ASP A 379 -27.87 -13.37 9.79
C ASP A 379 -29.23 -13.83 9.21
N PRO A 380 -29.90 -14.82 9.81
CA PRO A 380 -31.10 -15.41 9.23
C PRO A 380 -32.33 -14.49 9.24
N VAL A 381 -32.24 -13.28 9.82
CA VAL A 381 -33.32 -12.30 9.90
C VAL A 381 -33.03 -11.09 9.03
N SER A 382 -31.89 -10.42 9.22
CA SER A 382 -31.53 -9.23 8.44
C SER A 382 -30.92 -9.58 7.09
N PHE A 383 -30.17 -10.68 7.01
CA PHE A 383 -29.47 -11.11 5.80
C PHE A 383 -29.70 -12.59 5.46
N PRO A 384 -30.96 -13.04 5.25
CA PRO A 384 -31.24 -14.43 4.91
C PRO A 384 -30.47 -14.87 3.65
N GLY A 385 -29.79 -16.02 3.71
CA GLY A 385 -28.89 -16.46 2.64
C GLY A 385 -29.56 -16.65 1.26
N ASP A 386 -30.85 -16.97 1.21
CA ASP A 386 -31.63 -17.07 -0.04
C ASP A 386 -31.99 -15.70 -0.63
N GLU A 387 -32.28 -14.71 0.22
CA GLU A 387 -32.49 -13.31 -0.19
C GLU A 387 -31.19 -12.67 -0.67
N LEU A 388 -30.09 -12.86 0.07
CA LEU A 388 -28.75 -12.43 -0.34
C LEU A 388 -28.36 -13.03 -1.69
N ARG A 389 -28.53 -14.35 -1.87
CA ARG A 389 -28.23 -14.99 -3.16
C ARG A 389 -29.04 -14.37 -4.29
N SER A 390 -30.31 -14.08 -4.05
CA SER A 390 -31.19 -13.46 -5.04
C SER A 390 -30.69 -12.05 -5.40
N PHE A 391 -30.34 -11.24 -4.40
CA PHE A 391 -29.77 -9.92 -4.58
C PHE A 391 -28.43 -9.93 -5.32
N ILE A 392 -27.49 -10.80 -4.92
CA ILE A 392 -26.18 -10.94 -5.55
C ILE A 392 -26.32 -11.37 -7.02
N ARG A 393 -27.24 -12.28 -7.33
CA ARG A 393 -27.52 -12.69 -8.72
C ARG A 393 -28.19 -11.59 -9.53
N GLU A 394 -28.98 -10.72 -8.91
CA GLU A 394 -29.51 -9.53 -9.56
C GLU A 394 -28.41 -8.51 -9.87
N LEU A 395 -27.45 -8.29 -8.95
CA LEU A 395 -26.25 -7.49 -9.23
C LEU A 395 -25.49 -8.07 -10.43
N ALA A 396 -25.20 -9.38 -10.41
CA ALA A 396 -24.50 -10.05 -11.49
C ALA A 396 -25.24 -9.96 -12.84
N ALA A 397 -26.57 -10.09 -12.85
CA ALA A 397 -27.41 -9.91 -14.05
C ALA A 397 -27.38 -8.47 -14.59
N ASN A 398 -27.06 -7.49 -13.74
CA ASN A 398 -26.85 -6.09 -14.08
C ASN A 398 -25.37 -5.74 -14.34
N ASN A 399 -24.48 -6.73 -14.44
CA ASN A 399 -23.03 -6.57 -14.58
C ASN A 399 -22.36 -5.82 -13.42
N GLN A 400 -22.93 -5.93 -12.22
CA GLN A 400 -22.39 -5.42 -10.97
C GLN A 400 -21.83 -6.57 -10.12
N HIS A 401 -21.06 -6.21 -9.08
CA HIS A 401 -20.30 -7.14 -8.28
C HIS A 401 -20.63 -6.99 -6.80
N TYR A 402 -20.31 -8.03 -6.02
CA TYR A 402 -20.56 -8.09 -4.58
C TYR A 402 -19.30 -8.46 -3.81
N ILE A 403 -18.99 -7.71 -2.76
CA ILE A 403 -17.84 -7.96 -1.88
C ILE A 403 -18.27 -7.91 -0.41
N PRO A 404 -18.17 -9.02 0.33
CA PRO A 404 -18.32 -9.01 1.78
C PRO A 404 -16.97 -8.84 2.49
N ILE A 405 -17.01 -8.37 3.75
CA ILE A 405 -15.90 -8.43 4.70
C ILE A 405 -15.63 -9.87 5.16
N VAL A 406 -14.39 -10.16 5.56
CA VAL A 406 -13.92 -11.36 6.27
C VAL A 406 -12.93 -10.89 7.33
N ASP A 407 -13.19 -11.21 8.60
CA ASP A 407 -12.28 -10.94 9.70
C ASP A 407 -11.38 -12.16 9.98
N VAL A 408 -10.28 -11.94 10.71
CA VAL A 408 -9.36 -13.02 11.12
C VAL A 408 -9.73 -13.67 12.45
N GLY A 409 -10.62 -13.05 13.23
CA GLY A 409 -11.00 -13.49 14.57
C GLY A 409 -12.14 -14.52 14.56
N ILE A 410 -11.81 -15.82 14.58
CA ILE A 410 -12.82 -16.89 14.52
C ILE A 410 -13.42 -17.17 15.91
N ALA A 411 -14.72 -16.96 16.05
CA ALA A 411 -15.45 -17.16 17.31
C ALA A 411 -15.31 -18.58 17.88
N VAL A 412 -15.14 -18.71 19.19
CA VAL A 412 -15.15 -20.03 19.86
C VAL A 412 -16.57 -20.54 20.12
N THR A 413 -16.77 -21.86 20.06
CA THR A 413 -18.05 -22.46 20.47
C THR A 413 -18.21 -22.46 21.99
N VAL A 414 -19.40 -22.09 22.47
CA VAL A 414 -19.65 -21.94 23.92
C VAL A 414 -19.85 -23.29 24.62
N ASN A 415 -20.51 -24.24 23.97
CA ASN A 415 -20.80 -25.58 24.50
C ASN A 415 -21.17 -26.56 23.37
N SER A 416 -21.46 -27.83 23.69
CA SER A 416 -21.74 -28.87 22.70
C SER A 416 -23.02 -28.69 21.86
N THR A 417 -23.85 -27.69 22.16
CA THR A 417 -25.05 -27.35 21.38
C THR A 417 -24.86 -26.11 20.49
N ASP A 418 -23.73 -25.40 20.66
CA ASP A 418 -23.31 -24.30 19.79
C ASP A 418 -22.54 -24.89 18.60
N VAL A 419 -23.19 -24.95 17.44
CA VAL A 419 -22.62 -25.51 16.21
C VAL A 419 -22.04 -24.38 15.38
N TYR A 420 -20.72 -24.38 15.25
CA TYR A 420 -19.98 -23.43 14.43
C TYR A 420 -18.80 -24.14 13.78
N ASP A 421 -18.99 -24.53 12.52
CA ASP A 421 -18.07 -25.39 11.78
C ASP A 421 -16.70 -24.74 11.54
N PRO A 422 -16.57 -23.43 11.21
CA PRO A 422 -15.26 -22.80 11.05
C PRO A 422 -14.32 -23.02 12.25
N TYR A 423 -14.83 -22.85 13.48
CA TYR A 423 -14.07 -23.13 14.70
C TYR A 423 -13.77 -24.62 14.86
N THR A 424 -14.80 -25.46 14.78
CA THR A 424 -14.68 -26.90 15.07
C THR A 424 -13.72 -27.58 14.10
N ARG A 425 -13.82 -27.24 12.81
CA ARG A 425 -12.93 -27.75 11.76
C ARG A 425 -11.48 -27.35 12.00
N GLY A 426 -11.22 -26.11 12.39
CA GLY A 426 -9.85 -25.69 12.70
C GLY A 426 -9.28 -26.33 13.97
N VAL A 427 -10.12 -26.71 14.94
CA VAL A 427 -9.69 -27.52 16.09
C VAL A 427 -9.31 -28.94 15.64
N GLU A 428 -10.08 -29.56 14.74
CA GLU A 428 -9.80 -30.89 14.21
C GLU A 428 -8.48 -30.96 13.43
N GLU A 429 -8.16 -29.90 12.68
CA GLU A 429 -6.98 -29.83 11.81
C GLU A 429 -5.76 -29.14 12.46
N ASP A 430 -5.90 -28.70 13.72
CA ASP A 430 -4.87 -28.03 14.53
C ASP A 430 -4.26 -26.80 13.86
N VAL A 431 -5.11 -25.84 13.47
CA VAL A 431 -4.72 -24.64 12.67
C VAL A 431 -4.81 -23.32 13.44
N TRP A 432 -4.91 -23.35 14.77
CA TRP A 432 -5.01 -22.16 15.60
C TRP A 432 -3.69 -21.83 16.30
N ILE A 433 -3.40 -20.54 16.45
CA ILE A 433 -2.27 -20.04 17.26
C ILE A 433 -2.42 -20.52 18.70
N LYS A 434 -1.28 -20.78 19.37
CA LYS A 434 -1.22 -21.33 20.74
C LYS A 434 -0.49 -20.40 21.71
N ASN A 435 -0.75 -20.57 22.99
CA ASN A 435 0.11 -20.04 24.05
C ASN A 435 1.39 -20.90 24.15
N PRO A 436 2.47 -20.42 24.81
CA PRO A 436 3.71 -21.19 24.99
C PRO A 436 3.56 -22.57 25.66
N ASP A 437 2.49 -22.77 26.44
CA ASP A 437 2.19 -24.05 27.09
C ASP A 437 1.46 -25.05 26.17
N GLY A 438 1.19 -24.67 24.92
CA GLY A 438 0.51 -25.48 23.91
C GLY A 438 -1.02 -25.39 23.95
N SER A 439 -1.60 -24.61 24.85
CA SER A 439 -3.05 -24.36 24.87
C SER A 439 -3.49 -23.40 23.76
N PRO A 440 -4.76 -23.42 23.31
CA PRO A 440 -5.25 -22.47 22.31
C PRO A 440 -5.09 -21.03 22.77
N TYR A 441 -4.58 -20.17 21.90
CA TYR A 441 -4.55 -18.73 22.13
C TYR A 441 -5.95 -18.15 21.96
N LEU A 442 -6.39 -17.31 22.90
CA LEU A 442 -7.70 -16.68 22.86
C LEU A 442 -7.54 -15.17 22.91
N GLY A 443 -8.06 -14.47 21.91
CA GLY A 443 -8.25 -13.03 21.93
C GLY A 443 -9.74 -12.67 21.99
N GLN A 444 -10.04 -11.43 21.63
CA GLN A 444 -11.41 -10.94 21.55
C GLN A 444 -11.56 -9.96 20.39
N VAL A 445 -12.59 -10.13 19.56
CA VAL A 445 -12.99 -9.18 18.50
C VAL A 445 -14.53 -9.06 18.48
N TRP A 446 -15.16 -8.83 17.33
CA TRP A 446 -16.59 -8.60 17.15
C TRP A 446 -17.50 -9.70 17.72
N PRO A 447 -17.27 -11.00 17.46
CA PRO A 447 -18.14 -12.06 17.97
C PRO A 447 -17.93 -12.41 19.45
N GLY A 448 -17.03 -11.71 20.15
CA GLY A 448 -16.60 -12.04 21.50
C GLY A 448 -15.24 -12.75 21.50
N TYR A 449 -15.11 -13.85 22.23
CA TYR A 449 -13.84 -14.60 22.30
C TYR A 449 -13.52 -15.31 20.98
N THR A 450 -12.29 -15.14 20.51
CA THR A 450 -11.84 -15.62 19.20
C THR A 450 -10.52 -16.40 19.31
N VAL A 451 -10.38 -17.40 18.44
CA VAL A 451 -9.07 -17.97 18.06
C VAL A 451 -8.59 -17.30 16.78
N TYR A 452 -7.30 -17.39 16.50
CA TYR A 452 -6.67 -16.79 15.34
C TYR A 452 -6.05 -17.88 14.46
N PRO A 453 -6.29 -17.86 13.13
CA PRO A 453 -5.62 -18.72 12.17
C PRO A 453 -4.10 -18.66 12.32
N ASP A 454 -3.47 -19.82 12.32
CA ASP A 454 -2.02 -19.94 12.20
C ASP A 454 -1.67 -20.17 10.73
N TRP A 455 -1.23 -19.11 10.05
CA TRP A 455 -0.91 -19.15 8.64
C TRP A 455 0.33 -20.00 8.29
N PHE A 456 1.10 -20.43 9.30
CA PHE A 456 2.24 -21.33 9.12
C PHE A 456 1.81 -22.81 9.18
N SER A 457 0.58 -23.12 9.56
CA SER A 457 0.05 -24.48 9.54
C SER A 457 -0.14 -24.99 8.10
N GLU A 458 0.32 -26.21 7.81
CA GLU A 458 0.18 -26.82 6.47
C GLU A 458 -1.30 -27.04 6.07
N ASN A 459 -2.22 -27.10 7.04
CA ASN A 459 -3.63 -27.39 6.82
C ASN A 459 -4.50 -26.14 6.68
N ILE A 460 -4.00 -24.95 7.05
CA ILE A 460 -4.85 -23.75 7.17
C ILE A 460 -5.50 -23.35 5.85
N LEU A 461 -4.76 -23.43 4.73
CA LEU A 461 -5.31 -23.12 3.40
C LEU A 461 -6.52 -23.99 3.06
N SER A 462 -6.48 -25.28 3.43
CA SER A 462 -7.60 -26.18 3.17
C SER A 462 -8.82 -25.81 4.01
N VAL A 463 -8.63 -25.56 5.30
CA VAL A 463 -9.72 -25.18 6.24
C VAL A 463 -10.34 -23.85 5.82
N TRP A 464 -9.52 -22.86 5.49
CA TRP A 464 -9.96 -21.54 5.05
C TRP A 464 -10.73 -21.61 3.72
N THR A 465 -10.22 -22.37 2.75
CA THR A 465 -10.92 -22.60 1.47
C THR A 465 -12.25 -23.31 1.66
N GLU A 466 -12.32 -24.28 2.57
CA GLU A 466 -13.56 -24.99 2.92
C GLU A 466 -14.59 -24.02 3.53
N GLY A 467 -14.18 -23.17 4.48
CA GLY A 467 -15.03 -22.14 5.09
C GLY A 467 -15.63 -21.19 4.06
N LEU A 468 -14.79 -20.60 3.19
CA LEU A 468 -15.23 -19.70 2.12
C LEU A 468 -16.19 -20.39 1.14
N ARG A 469 -15.89 -21.63 0.74
CA ARG A 469 -16.76 -22.40 -0.18
C ARG A 469 -18.13 -22.68 0.46
N ASN A 470 -18.14 -23.13 1.71
CA ASN A 470 -19.37 -23.41 2.43
C ASN A 470 -20.23 -22.13 2.58
N TRP A 471 -19.59 -20.98 2.81
CA TRP A 471 -20.28 -19.70 2.89
C TRP A 471 -20.91 -19.27 1.55
N THR A 472 -20.22 -19.50 0.43
CA THR A 472 -20.80 -19.37 -0.91
C THR A 472 -22.02 -20.28 -1.09
N GLU A 473 -21.95 -21.52 -0.61
CA GLU A 473 -23.08 -22.46 -0.64
C GLU A 473 -24.25 -22.02 0.24
N MET A 474 -24.03 -21.19 1.28
CA MET A 474 -25.07 -20.60 2.12
C MET A 474 -25.76 -19.39 1.48
N GLY A 475 -25.21 -18.80 0.41
CA GLY A 475 -25.86 -17.72 -0.32
C GLY A 475 -24.95 -16.56 -0.72
N VAL A 476 -23.73 -16.50 -0.17
CA VAL A 476 -22.80 -15.39 -0.37
C VAL A 476 -21.90 -15.64 -1.59
N GLU A 477 -22.48 -15.51 -2.78
CA GLU A 477 -21.79 -15.71 -4.07
C GLU A 477 -20.87 -14.51 -4.42
N PHE A 478 -19.82 -14.30 -3.64
CA PHE A 478 -18.93 -13.14 -3.73
C PHE A 478 -18.13 -13.06 -5.04
N SER A 479 -17.79 -11.83 -5.44
CA SER A 479 -16.93 -11.51 -6.60
C SER A 479 -15.47 -11.23 -6.21
N GLY A 480 -15.26 -10.84 -4.95
CA GLY A 480 -13.98 -10.55 -4.30
C GLY A 480 -14.20 -10.51 -2.79
N LEU A 481 -13.15 -10.27 -2.00
CA LEU A 481 -13.23 -10.23 -0.54
C LEU A 481 -12.52 -9.00 0.04
N TRP A 482 -13.03 -8.53 1.17
CA TRP A 482 -12.40 -7.52 2.01
C TRP A 482 -11.84 -8.20 3.26
N LEU A 483 -10.53 -8.08 3.50
CA LEU A 483 -9.85 -8.66 4.66
C LEU A 483 -9.62 -7.57 5.70
N ASP A 484 -10.13 -7.76 6.91
CA ASP A 484 -10.06 -6.75 7.97
C ASP A 484 -9.61 -7.32 9.31
N MET A 485 -9.27 -6.41 10.23
CA MET A 485 -8.82 -6.74 11.60
C MET A 485 -7.53 -7.57 11.65
N ASN A 486 -6.73 -7.52 10.58
CA ASN A 486 -5.66 -8.48 10.28
C ASN A 486 -4.23 -7.99 10.54
N GLU A 487 -4.05 -7.00 11.41
CA GLU A 487 -2.72 -6.64 11.94
C GLU A 487 -1.95 -7.75 12.66
N PRO A 488 -2.56 -8.65 13.49
CA PRO A 488 -3.98 -8.85 13.83
C PRO A 488 -4.46 -8.04 15.04
N SER A 489 -5.68 -7.51 14.94
CA SER A 489 -6.34 -6.79 16.03
C SER A 489 -6.86 -7.73 17.11
N SER A 490 -6.74 -7.32 18.37
CA SER A 490 -7.39 -7.96 19.50
C SER A 490 -7.80 -6.96 20.56
N PHE A 491 -8.99 -7.10 21.14
CA PHE A 491 -9.48 -6.26 22.23
C PHE A 491 -8.96 -6.71 23.61
N CYS A 492 -8.18 -7.79 23.66
CA CYS A 492 -7.36 -8.16 24.80
C CYS A 492 -5.91 -7.70 24.57
N SER A 493 -5.21 -7.31 25.65
CA SER A 493 -3.77 -6.94 25.58
C SER A 493 -2.83 -8.13 25.78
N ASP A 494 -3.38 -9.32 26.02
CA ASP A 494 -2.72 -10.60 26.22
C ASP A 494 -3.73 -11.68 25.85
N SER A 495 -3.38 -12.96 26.00
CA SER A 495 -4.38 -14.03 25.89
C SER A 495 -5.50 -13.79 26.92
N CYS A 496 -6.77 -13.78 26.48
CA CYS A 496 -7.92 -13.64 27.38
C CYS A 496 -8.08 -14.86 28.32
N GLY A 497 -7.20 -15.86 28.20
CA GLY A 497 -6.95 -16.91 29.18
C GLY A 497 -7.66 -18.24 28.88
N THR A 498 -6.95 -19.34 29.06
CA THR A 498 -7.50 -20.69 29.01
C THR A 498 -8.54 -20.90 30.12
N GLY A 499 -9.75 -21.35 29.76
CA GLY A 499 -10.84 -21.58 30.73
C GLY A 499 -11.70 -20.34 31.03
N ALA A 500 -11.60 -19.28 30.21
CA ALA A 500 -12.55 -18.19 30.23
C ALA A 500 -13.99 -18.71 30.08
N ASN A 501 -14.95 -18.05 30.74
CA ASN A 501 -16.35 -18.42 30.59
C ASN A 501 -16.86 -17.91 29.23
N TYR A 502 -16.82 -18.77 28.21
CA TYR A 502 -17.24 -18.42 26.84
C TYR A 502 -18.71 -18.00 26.73
N SER A 503 -19.54 -18.30 27.73
CA SER A 503 -20.94 -17.84 27.79
C SER A 503 -21.12 -16.44 28.38
N ALA A 504 -20.06 -15.82 28.92
CA ALA A 504 -20.16 -14.58 29.70
C ALA A 504 -20.08 -13.30 28.86
N LEU A 505 -19.50 -13.36 27.66
CA LEU A 505 -19.41 -12.22 26.75
C LEU A 505 -20.43 -12.40 25.63
N ALA A 506 -21.44 -11.53 25.60
CA ALA A 506 -22.27 -11.36 24.41
C ALA A 506 -21.42 -10.74 23.29
N PRO A 507 -21.75 -10.97 22.01
CA PRO A 507 -21.17 -10.22 20.91
C PRO A 507 -21.29 -8.72 21.18
N LEU A 508 -20.29 -7.94 20.75
CA LEU A 508 -20.27 -6.51 21.03
C LEU A 508 -21.52 -5.84 20.43
N SER A 509 -22.46 -5.44 21.28
CA SER A 509 -23.63 -4.69 20.86
C SER A 509 -23.23 -3.24 20.60
N VAL A 510 -23.17 -2.84 19.33
CA VAL A 510 -23.01 -1.44 18.93
C VAL A 510 -24.36 -0.74 19.07
N ALA A 511 -24.75 -0.41 20.32
CA ALA A 511 -26.01 0.27 20.57
C ALA A 511 -26.01 1.65 19.91
N GLY A 512 -27.11 2.00 19.22
CA GLY A 512 -27.30 3.21 18.40
C GLY A 512 -27.01 4.54 19.11
N THR A 513 -25.73 4.87 19.21
CA THR A 513 -25.23 6.16 19.63
C THR A 513 -25.23 7.12 18.44
N VAL A 514 -25.75 8.33 18.65
CA VAL A 514 -25.58 9.43 17.68
C VAL A 514 -24.08 9.66 17.51
N VAL A 515 -23.58 9.55 16.27
CA VAL A 515 -22.18 9.86 15.94
C VAL A 515 -21.99 11.37 16.02
N PRO A 516 -21.20 11.91 16.97
CA PRO A 516 -20.93 13.33 17.06
C PRO A 516 -19.82 13.75 16.09
N GLY A 517 -19.80 15.04 15.73
CA GLY A 517 -18.79 15.62 14.87
C GLY A 517 -19.24 15.74 13.41
N TYR A 518 -18.80 16.86 12.81
CA TYR A 518 -18.98 17.26 11.43
C TYR A 518 -17.64 17.77 10.89
N PRO A 519 -17.49 18.01 9.58
CA PRO A 519 -16.27 18.57 9.03
C PRO A 519 -15.94 19.92 9.66
N GLU A 520 -14.67 20.31 9.56
CA GLU A 520 -14.23 21.60 10.05
C GLU A 520 -15.11 22.72 9.48
N CYS A 521 -15.55 23.63 10.36
CA CYS A 521 -16.37 24.80 10.05
C CYS A 521 -17.89 24.59 9.89
N TYR A 522 -18.41 23.35 9.93
CA TYR A 522 -19.84 23.10 10.11
C TYR A 522 -20.22 23.27 11.59
N ASN A 523 -21.31 24.00 11.87
CA ASN A 523 -21.82 24.21 13.23
C ASN A 523 -23.18 23.56 13.42
N GLU A 524 -23.17 22.34 13.94
CA GLU A 524 -24.37 21.52 14.16
C GLU A 524 -25.32 22.10 15.20
N THR A 525 -24.82 22.89 16.17
CA THR A 525 -25.68 23.60 17.13
C THR A 525 -26.55 24.69 16.50
N ILE A 526 -26.16 25.23 15.34
CA ILE A 526 -26.91 26.26 14.62
C ILE A 526 -27.76 25.62 13.51
N TRP A 527 -27.19 24.66 12.78
CA TRP A 527 -27.77 24.13 11.53
C TRP A 527 -28.45 22.77 11.68
N GLY A 528 -28.32 22.13 12.84
CA GLY A 528 -28.81 20.78 13.07
C GLY A 528 -28.02 19.72 12.28
N PRO A 529 -28.48 18.46 12.30
CA PRO A 529 -27.74 17.33 11.73
C PRO A 529 -28.07 17.11 10.24
N THR A 530 -28.12 18.17 9.44
CA THR A 530 -28.53 18.04 8.04
C THR A 530 -27.37 17.75 7.09
N GLY A 531 -26.16 18.22 7.43
CA GLY A 531 -24.99 18.16 6.55
C GLY A 531 -25.13 19.00 5.28
N ASN A 532 -26.20 19.79 5.10
CA ASN A 532 -26.40 20.58 3.89
C ASN A 532 -25.43 21.76 3.84
N MET A 533 -24.93 22.10 2.65
CA MET A 533 -24.03 23.24 2.44
C MET A 533 -24.74 24.58 2.62
N THR A 534 -26.05 24.62 2.36
CA THR A 534 -26.89 25.79 2.63
C THR A 534 -28.23 25.40 3.25
N ILE A 535 -28.71 26.23 4.18
CA ILE A 535 -30.06 26.12 4.75
C ILE A 535 -30.76 27.47 4.55
N ASN A 536 -31.90 27.45 3.84
CA ASN A 536 -32.65 28.66 3.47
C ASN A 536 -31.79 29.73 2.75
N GLY A 537 -30.84 29.29 1.91
CA GLY A 537 -29.94 30.17 1.16
C GLY A 537 -28.80 30.78 1.98
N THR A 538 -28.66 30.41 3.26
CA THR A 538 -27.52 30.80 4.10
C THR A 538 -26.50 29.66 4.14
N SER A 539 -25.23 29.98 3.91
CA SER A 539 -24.13 29.01 4.04
C SER A 539 -24.06 28.42 5.45
N THR A 540 -23.89 27.11 5.56
CA THR A 540 -23.70 26.43 6.86
C THR A 540 -22.26 26.48 7.36
N ASN A 541 -21.33 26.90 6.50
CA ASN A 541 -19.91 27.09 6.82
C ASN A 541 -19.67 28.40 7.61
N SER A 542 -19.03 28.28 8.77
CA SER A 542 -18.85 29.37 9.73
C SER A 542 -17.45 30.01 9.75
N CYS A 543 -16.50 29.53 8.94
CA CYS A 543 -15.14 30.06 8.87
C CYS A 543 -14.94 31.02 7.68
N ALA A 544 -14.00 31.96 7.82
CA ALA A 544 -13.45 32.69 6.68
C ALA A 544 -12.44 31.81 5.91
N ALA A 545 -12.40 31.93 4.58
CA ALA A 545 -11.48 31.14 3.73
C ALA A 545 -10.02 31.26 4.20
N GLY A 546 -9.37 30.12 4.46
CA GLY A 546 -7.91 30.03 4.67
C GLY A 546 -7.40 29.88 6.11
N SER A 547 -8.01 29.05 6.96
CA SER A 547 -7.44 28.72 8.27
C SER A 547 -7.57 27.23 8.61
N THR A 548 -6.53 26.45 8.33
CA THR A 548 -6.32 25.11 8.91
C THR A 548 -5.43 25.24 10.14
N THR A 549 -5.98 24.95 11.33
CA THR A 549 -5.18 24.83 12.57
C THR A 549 -4.88 23.37 12.84
N SER A 550 -3.61 22.99 12.74
CA SER A 550 -3.12 21.70 13.22
C SER A 550 -3.11 21.67 14.74
N THR A 551 -3.66 20.61 15.32
CA THR A 551 -3.49 20.31 16.75
C THR A 551 -2.53 19.13 16.86
N VAL A 552 -1.36 19.39 17.43
CA VAL A 552 -0.38 18.38 17.79
C VAL A 552 -0.82 17.74 19.11
N VAL A 553 -0.93 16.43 19.11
CA VAL A 553 -1.25 15.63 20.31
C VAL A 553 0.06 15.09 20.88
N GLU A 554 0.32 15.39 22.16
CA GLU A 554 1.39 14.76 22.95
C GLU A 554 1.05 13.30 23.27
N LYS A 555 2.06 12.43 23.25
CA LYS A 555 1.98 11.08 23.82
C LYS A 555 2.79 10.95 25.11
N ARG A 556 2.19 10.26 26.07
CA ARG A 556 2.79 9.76 27.32
C ARG A 556 2.66 8.23 27.35
N GLY A 557 3.68 7.58 27.92
CA GLY A 557 3.52 6.32 28.65
C GLY A 557 4.69 5.36 28.50
N VAL A 558 5.65 5.41 29.43
CA VAL A 558 6.70 4.39 29.59
C VAL A 558 6.27 3.41 30.69
N GLY A 559 6.28 2.11 30.38
CA GLY A 559 6.34 1.05 31.42
C GLY A 559 5.57 -0.25 31.14
N ALA A 560 6.29 -1.37 31.21
CA ALA A 560 5.97 -2.71 31.74
C ALA A 560 7.23 -3.58 31.53
N GLY A 561 7.56 -4.67 32.21
CA GLY A 561 6.94 -5.42 33.31
C GLY A 561 7.96 -6.44 33.84
N GLY A 562 8.00 -6.63 35.16
CA GLY A 562 8.97 -7.50 35.84
C GLY A 562 8.63 -8.99 35.73
N GLU A 563 9.22 -9.66 34.74
CA GLU A 563 9.33 -11.13 34.66
C GLU A 563 10.77 -11.58 34.93
N GLN A 564 10.98 -12.83 35.34
CA GLN A 564 12.34 -13.38 35.56
C GLN A 564 12.82 -14.09 34.29
N GLY A 565 13.66 -13.43 33.48
CA GLY A 565 14.23 -13.95 32.23
C GLY A 565 14.23 -12.89 31.11
N VAL A 566 14.33 -13.35 29.85
CA VAL A 566 14.13 -12.53 28.63
C VAL A 566 12.62 -12.38 28.40
N ASN A 567 12.09 -11.17 28.46
CA ASN A 567 10.67 -10.88 28.29
C ASN A 567 10.37 -10.47 26.84
N LEU A 568 9.62 -11.30 26.10
CA LEU A 568 9.25 -11.01 24.70
C LEU A 568 8.20 -9.89 24.58
N ASN A 569 7.28 -9.78 25.55
CA ASN A 569 6.21 -8.77 25.54
C ASN A 569 6.72 -7.36 25.82
N THR A 570 7.84 -7.26 26.53
CA THR A 570 8.52 -5.99 26.82
C THR A 570 10.02 -6.17 26.61
N PRO A 571 10.49 -6.14 25.35
CA PRO A 571 11.92 -6.23 25.05
C PRO A 571 12.68 -5.07 25.72
N PRO A 572 13.98 -5.22 26.02
CA PRO A 572 14.73 -4.18 26.73
C PRO A 572 14.78 -2.86 25.96
N TYR A 573 14.91 -2.90 24.62
CA TYR A 573 14.64 -1.75 23.78
C TYR A 573 13.15 -1.66 23.46
N ALA A 574 12.48 -0.62 23.96
CA ALA A 574 11.10 -0.34 23.63
C ALA A 574 11.06 0.54 22.37
N ILE A 575 10.60 -0.02 21.26
CA ILE A 575 10.28 0.78 20.07
C ILE A 575 9.19 1.80 20.40
N HIS A 576 9.09 2.86 19.59
CA HIS A 576 8.13 3.95 19.81
C HIS A 576 6.70 3.57 19.38
N ASN A 577 6.28 2.31 19.62
CA ASN A 577 4.90 1.88 19.43
C ASN A 577 4.01 2.79 20.24
N ALA A 578 3.14 3.51 19.54
CA ALA A 578 2.62 4.72 20.12
C ALA A 578 1.65 4.43 21.30
N ILE A 579 1.12 3.22 21.46
CA ILE A 579 0.26 2.84 22.61
C ILE A 579 1.03 2.12 23.73
N GLY A 580 2.37 2.10 23.67
CA GLY A 580 3.25 1.49 24.65
C GLY A 580 3.60 0.05 24.30
N SER A 581 3.27 -0.89 25.19
CA SER A 581 3.61 -2.31 25.05
C SER A 581 3.17 -2.93 23.71
N LEU A 582 3.97 -3.87 23.19
CA LEU A 582 3.79 -4.47 21.87
C LEU A 582 2.56 -5.37 21.77
N ASN A 583 2.08 -5.91 22.89
CA ASN A 583 0.91 -6.79 22.97
C ASN A 583 -0.43 -6.04 23.08
N ARG A 584 -0.43 -4.70 23.12
CA ARG A 584 -1.69 -3.94 23.22
C ARG A 584 -2.39 -3.88 21.88
N ASN A 585 -3.71 -4.10 21.90
CA ASN A 585 -4.57 -4.14 20.73
C ASN A 585 -4.15 -5.20 19.68
N THR A 586 -3.44 -6.24 20.10
CA THR A 586 -2.93 -7.32 19.25
C THR A 586 -2.67 -8.57 20.11
N LEU A 587 -2.11 -9.63 19.53
CA LEU A 587 -1.72 -10.84 20.24
C LEU A 587 -0.52 -10.58 21.16
N ALA A 588 -0.38 -11.44 22.15
CA ALA A 588 0.82 -11.46 22.99
C ALA A 588 2.01 -11.86 22.12
N THR A 589 3.11 -11.14 22.21
CA THR A 589 4.31 -11.39 21.37
C THR A 589 4.97 -12.75 21.63
N ASN A 590 4.62 -13.43 22.73
CA ASN A 590 5.03 -14.81 23.02
C ASN A 590 4.03 -15.87 22.52
N ALA A 591 2.92 -15.47 21.87
CA ALA A 591 2.04 -16.41 21.18
C ALA A 591 2.86 -17.22 20.17
N THR A 592 2.59 -18.51 20.10
CA THR A 592 3.42 -19.49 19.40
C THR A 592 2.68 -19.99 18.18
N HIS A 593 3.34 -19.83 17.03
CA HIS A 593 2.90 -20.34 15.73
C HIS A 593 3.53 -21.70 15.42
N PHE A 594 3.01 -22.37 14.40
CA PHE A 594 3.51 -23.61 13.86
C PHE A 594 4.98 -23.47 13.48
N GLY A 595 5.78 -24.51 13.73
CA GLY A 595 7.24 -24.43 13.60
C GLY A 595 7.96 -23.76 14.78
N GLY A 596 7.23 -23.25 15.77
CA GLY A 596 7.79 -22.68 16.99
C GLY A 596 8.25 -21.22 16.83
N TYR A 597 7.66 -20.48 15.88
CA TYR A 597 7.86 -19.04 15.74
C TYR A 597 7.09 -18.29 16.82
N ALA A 598 7.71 -17.23 17.36
CA ALA A 598 7.04 -16.32 18.28
C ALA A 598 6.34 -15.22 17.49
N GLU A 599 5.18 -14.77 17.97
CA GLU A 599 4.46 -13.62 17.41
C GLU A 599 5.36 -12.38 17.29
N LEU A 600 6.29 -12.16 18.22
CA LEU A 600 7.29 -11.07 18.13
C LEU A 600 8.00 -10.99 16.77
N ASP A 601 8.33 -12.15 16.19
CA ASP A 601 9.10 -12.25 14.96
C ASP A 601 8.21 -12.11 13.71
N VAL A 602 6.93 -12.48 13.80
CA VAL A 602 6.05 -12.66 12.64
C VAL A 602 4.85 -11.70 12.61
N HIS A 603 4.65 -10.91 13.66
CA HIS A 603 3.51 -10.00 13.84
C HIS A 603 3.24 -9.14 12.60
N ASN A 604 4.24 -8.41 12.12
CA ASN A 604 4.12 -7.52 10.96
C ASN A 604 3.79 -8.25 9.63
N MET A 605 3.81 -9.58 9.59
CA MET A 605 3.53 -10.39 8.41
C MET A 605 2.17 -11.07 8.46
N PHE A 606 1.40 -10.93 9.55
CA PHE A 606 0.17 -11.67 9.75
C PHE A 606 -0.85 -11.40 8.64
N GLY A 607 -1.17 -10.12 8.38
CA GLY A 607 -2.09 -9.73 7.30
C GLY A 607 -1.62 -10.19 5.93
N PHE A 608 -0.33 -10.04 5.62
CA PHE A 608 0.26 -10.56 4.38
C PHE A 608 0.06 -12.07 4.18
N MET A 609 0.18 -12.84 5.26
CA MET A 609 0.00 -14.29 5.21
C MET A 609 -1.47 -14.69 5.02
N GLU A 610 -2.40 -13.93 5.60
CA GLU A 610 -3.83 -14.06 5.30
C GLU A 610 -4.11 -13.74 3.82
N GLU A 611 -3.62 -12.61 3.31
CA GLU A 611 -3.84 -12.17 1.92
C GLU A 611 -3.43 -13.25 0.92
N LYS A 612 -2.23 -13.81 1.10
CA LYS A 612 -1.71 -14.90 0.27
C LYS A 612 -2.61 -16.14 0.36
N THR A 613 -2.99 -16.54 1.57
CA THR A 613 -3.83 -17.72 1.80
C THR A 613 -5.22 -17.55 1.18
N THR A 614 -5.84 -16.40 1.40
CA THR A 614 -7.16 -16.06 0.85
C THR A 614 -7.12 -15.91 -0.67
N HIS A 615 -6.07 -15.33 -1.24
CA HIS A 615 -5.91 -15.24 -2.69
C HIS A 615 -5.90 -16.63 -3.34
N LEU A 616 -5.14 -17.58 -2.78
CA LEU A 616 -5.09 -18.96 -3.25
C LEU A 616 -6.45 -19.66 -3.09
N ALA A 617 -7.15 -19.42 -1.97
CA ALA A 617 -8.49 -19.94 -1.75
C ALA A 617 -9.50 -19.41 -2.78
N VAL A 618 -9.49 -18.10 -3.07
CA VAL A 618 -10.35 -17.46 -4.08
C VAL A 618 -10.06 -18.01 -5.47
N GLN A 619 -8.79 -18.21 -5.85
CA GLN A 619 -8.44 -18.85 -7.12
C GLN A 619 -9.01 -20.28 -7.25
N SER A 620 -9.11 -21.01 -6.15
CA SER A 620 -9.70 -22.35 -6.10
C SER A 620 -11.23 -22.33 -6.23
N ILE A 621 -11.88 -21.31 -5.65
CA ILE A 621 -13.34 -21.17 -5.63
C ILE A 621 -13.86 -20.55 -6.95
N ILE A 622 -13.14 -19.57 -7.50
CA ILE A 622 -13.49 -18.86 -8.73
C ILE A 622 -12.38 -19.08 -9.78
N PRO A 623 -12.22 -20.31 -10.30
CA PRO A 623 -11.09 -20.66 -11.14
C PRO A 623 -11.07 -19.89 -12.46
N GLY A 624 -9.86 -19.52 -12.90
CA GLY A 624 -9.61 -18.85 -14.17
C GLY A 624 -9.94 -17.36 -14.20
N LYS A 625 -10.43 -16.78 -13.09
CA LYS A 625 -10.65 -15.34 -12.96
C LYS A 625 -9.59 -14.71 -12.06
N ARG A 626 -9.28 -13.44 -12.29
CA ARG A 626 -8.45 -12.63 -11.38
C ARG A 626 -9.14 -12.52 -10.04
N PRO A 627 -8.47 -12.89 -8.94
CA PRO A 627 -8.94 -12.55 -7.62
C PRO A 627 -9.03 -11.03 -7.47
N PHE A 628 -9.87 -10.57 -6.56
CA PHE A 628 -9.88 -9.19 -6.11
C PHE A 628 -10.00 -9.19 -4.60
N LEU A 629 -8.95 -8.71 -3.95
CA LEU A 629 -8.84 -8.60 -2.50
C LEU A 629 -8.46 -7.18 -2.15
N ILE A 630 -9.01 -6.67 -1.04
CA ILE A 630 -8.62 -5.41 -0.40
C ILE A 630 -8.37 -5.71 1.07
N SER A 631 -7.17 -5.42 1.58
CA SER A 631 -6.70 -5.80 2.91
C SER A 631 -6.22 -4.59 3.72
N ARG A 632 -6.34 -4.64 5.04
CA ARG A 632 -5.92 -3.56 5.95
C ARG A 632 -4.42 -3.62 6.21
N SER A 633 -3.96 -4.62 6.95
CA SER A 633 -2.55 -4.79 7.28
C SER A 633 -1.78 -5.32 6.08
N THR A 634 -0.62 -4.74 5.79
CA THR A 634 0.22 -5.12 4.65
C THR A 634 1.70 -5.15 5.02
N PHE A 635 2.47 -5.96 4.29
CA PHE A 635 3.92 -6.13 4.43
C PHE A 635 4.57 -6.17 3.02
N PRO A 636 5.90 -6.01 2.85
CA PRO A 636 6.57 -6.32 1.59
C PRO A 636 6.06 -7.61 0.94
N SER A 637 5.74 -7.55 -0.35
CA SER A 637 5.10 -8.60 -1.17
C SER A 637 3.55 -8.64 -1.16
N ALA A 638 2.86 -7.91 -0.27
CA ALA A 638 1.39 -7.88 -0.21
C ALA A 638 0.71 -7.59 -1.56
N GLY A 639 1.26 -6.67 -2.35
CA GLY A 639 0.69 -6.29 -3.65
C GLY A 639 0.61 -7.42 -4.68
N LYS A 640 1.39 -8.50 -4.51
CA LYS A 640 1.29 -9.73 -5.33
C LYS A 640 -0.03 -10.48 -5.10
N TRP A 641 -0.72 -10.19 -4.01
CA TRP A 641 -1.89 -10.95 -3.52
C TRP A 641 -3.13 -10.08 -3.31
N THR A 642 -2.98 -8.79 -2.99
CA THR A 642 -4.11 -7.91 -2.64
C THR A 642 -3.90 -6.45 -3.08
N GLY A 643 -4.98 -5.67 -3.11
CA GLY A 643 -4.93 -4.21 -2.94
C GLY A 643 -5.13 -3.80 -1.48
N HIS A 644 -5.22 -2.50 -1.23
CA HIS A 644 -5.31 -1.92 0.10
C HIS A 644 -6.25 -0.71 0.14
N TRP A 645 -6.81 -0.40 1.32
CA TRP A 645 -7.44 0.90 1.58
C TRP A 645 -6.76 1.55 2.78
N LEU A 646 -6.63 2.88 2.76
CA LEU A 646 -5.85 3.64 3.74
C LEU A 646 -6.43 3.67 5.16
N GLY A 647 -7.37 2.78 5.49
CA GLY A 647 -7.93 2.62 6.83
C GLY A 647 -9.05 3.59 7.22
N ASP A 648 -9.29 3.63 8.52
CA ASP A 648 -10.43 4.27 9.19
C ASP A 648 -10.22 5.79 9.32
N ASN A 649 -10.19 6.47 8.18
CA ASN A 649 -10.02 7.91 8.08
C ASN A 649 -11.19 8.70 8.71
N TYR A 650 -11.10 10.04 8.70
CA TYR A 650 -12.14 10.91 9.25
C TYR A 650 -12.80 11.80 8.20
N SER A 651 -14.09 12.08 8.38
CA SER A 651 -14.90 13.02 7.61
C SER A 651 -14.47 14.48 7.87
N LYS A 652 -13.26 14.82 7.44
CA LYS A 652 -12.57 16.09 7.66
C LYS A 652 -11.75 16.51 6.44
N TRP A 653 -11.66 17.81 6.19
CA TRP A 653 -10.86 18.39 5.10
C TRP A 653 -9.37 18.06 5.25
N GLN A 654 -8.89 17.95 6.48
CA GLN A 654 -7.52 17.52 6.75
C GLN A 654 -7.24 16.14 6.14
N TYR A 655 -8.16 15.18 6.27
CA TYR A 655 -7.98 13.81 5.77
C TYR A 655 -8.23 13.67 4.27
N LEU A 656 -9.04 14.56 3.67
CA LEU A 656 -9.10 14.72 2.23
C LEU A 656 -7.73 15.07 1.63
N TYR A 657 -6.95 15.93 2.30
CA TYR A 657 -5.57 16.24 1.92
C TYR A 657 -4.61 15.08 2.24
N LEU A 658 -4.64 14.56 3.47
CA LEU A 658 -3.67 13.58 3.95
C LEU A 658 -3.75 12.23 3.21
N ASN A 659 -4.89 11.88 2.60
CA ASN A 659 -4.95 10.63 1.83
C ASN A 659 -4.06 10.63 0.56
N ILE A 660 -3.70 11.80 0.00
CA ILE A 660 -2.91 11.90 -1.24
C ILE A 660 -1.51 11.32 -1.01
N GLN A 661 -0.87 11.68 0.11
CA GLN A 661 0.43 11.10 0.48
C GLN A 661 0.32 9.58 0.71
N GLY A 662 -0.80 9.08 1.24
CA GLY A 662 -1.04 7.64 1.40
C GLY A 662 -1.05 6.94 0.04
N VAL A 663 -1.84 7.45 -0.91
CA VAL A 663 -1.90 6.90 -2.27
C VAL A 663 -0.52 6.87 -2.93
N LEU A 664 0.27 7.94 -2.81
CA LEU A 664 1.64 8.04 -3.34
C LEU A 664 2.62 7.07 -2.66
N GLN A 665 2.55 6.94 -1.33
CA GLN A 665 3.38 6.01 -0.56
C GLN A 665 3.17 4.55 -1.01
N PHE A 666 1.93 4.12 -1.18
CA PHE A 666 1.62 2.75 -1.59
C PHE A 666 2.04 2.41 -3.04
N GLN A 667 2.33 3.41 -3.87
CA GLN A 667 3.00 3.19 -5.16
C GLN A 667 4.44 2.70 -4.97
N ILE A 668 5.15 3.24 -3.96
CA ILE A 668 6.50 2.79 -3.60
C ILE A 668 6.44 1.36 -3.05
N TYR A 669 5.39 1.04 -2.29
CA TYR A 669 5.24 -0.27 -1.64
C TYR A 669 4.82 -1.40 -2.60
N GLN A 670 4.67 -1.11 -3.90
CA GLN A 670 4.18 -2.06 -4.91
C GLN A 670 2.76 -2.57 -4.60
N ILE A 671 1.90 -1.71 -4.06
CA ILE A 671 0.49 -2.01 -3.83
C ILE A 671 -0.33 -0.90 -4.51
N PRO A 672 -0.35 -0.86 -5.85
CA PRO A 672 -0.88 0.28 -6.59
C PRO A 672 -2.40 0.39 -6.52
N MET A 673 -3.12 -0.70 -6.24
CA MET A 673 -4.59 -0.69 -6.08
C MET A 673 -4.94 -0.18 -4.68
N VAL A 674 -4.90 1.14 -4.50
CA VAL A 674 -5.04 1.82 -3.21
C VAL A 674 -5.92 3.07 -3.30
N GLY A 675 -6.59 3.39 -2.19
CA GLY A 675 -7.45 4.57 -2.02
C GLY A 675 -7.93 4.70 -0.58
N ALA A 676 -8.56 5.82 -0.24
CA ALA A 676 -9.15 6.04 1.08
C ALA A 676 -10.68 5.90 1.03
N ASP A 677 -11.30 5.78 2.20
CA ASP A 677 -12.75 5.85 2.31
C ASP A 677 -13.25 7.26 1.96
N THR A 678 -13.94 7.33 0.82
CA THR A 678 -14.40 8.58 0.24
C THR A 678 -15.51 9.19 1.08
N CYS A 679 -15.44 10.51 1.28
CA CYS A 679 -16.26 11.31 2.20
C CYS A 679 -15.89 11.18 3.69
N GLY A 680 -15.02 10.23 4.03
CA GLY A 680 -14.56 9.93 5.39
C GLY A 680 -15.38 8.84 6.06
N PHE A 681 -14.71 7.96 6.81
CA PHE A 681 -15.33 6.88 7.57
C PHE A 681 -15.85 7.39 8.93
N ASN A 682 -14.97 7.96 9.75
CA ASN A 682 -15.30 8.42 11.10
C ASN A 682 -15.91 9.84 11.12
N GLY A 683 -17.08 9.97 11.76
CA GLY A 683 -17.81 11.23 11.91
C GLY A 683 -18.80 11.49 10.77
N ASN A 684 -19.69 12.48 10.92
CA ASN A 684 -20.61 12.83 9.82
C ASN A 684 -19.87 13.66 8.78
N THR A 685 -20.03 13.32 7.50
CA THR A 685 -19.62 14.21 6.40
C THR A 685 -20.65 15.32 6.17
N ASP A 686 -20.31 16.29 5.33
CA ASP A 686 -21.25 17.28 4.81
C ASP A 686 -21.27 17.27 3.27
N GLU A 687 -22.25 17.98 2.71
CA GLU A 687 -22.46 18.09 1.27
C GLU A 687 -21.21 18.61 0.55
N GLU A 688 -20.47 19.58 1.10
CA GLU A 688 -19.31 20.17 0.43
C GLU A 688 -18.11 19.23 0.42
N LEU A 689 -17.76 18.69 1.58
CA LEU A 689 -16.65 17.76 1.74
C LEU A 689 -16.88 16.52 0.90
N CYS A 690 -18.07 15.90 0.98
CA CYS A 690 -18.36 14.69 0.21
C CYS A 690 -18.36 14.98 -1.30
N ASN A 691 -18.81 16.16 -1.73
CA ASN A 691 -18.71 16.58 -3.13
C ASN A 691 -17.27 16.62 -3.64
N ARG A 692 -16.36 17.27 -2.90
CA ARG A 692 -14.94 17.36 -3.27
C ARG A 692 -14.23 16.01 -3.18
N TRP A 693 -14.57 15.19 -2.19
CA TRP A 693 -13.94 13.88 -2.02
C TRP A 693 -14.35 12.91 -3.13
N MET A 694 -15.63 12.87 -3.51
CA MET A 694 -16.10 12.07 -4.65
C MET A 694 -15.38 12.43 -5.96
N GLN A 695 -15.10 13.72 -6.16
CA GLN A 695 -14.30 14.16 -7.32
C GLN A 695 -12.85 13.67 -7.25
N LEU A 696 -12.19 13.83 -6.09
CA LEU A 696 -10.80 13.43 -5.88
C LEU A 696 -10.63 11.92 -6.10
N SER A 697 -11.47 11.11 -5.45
CA SER A 697 -11.36 9.66 -5.46
C SER A 697 -11.63 9.03 -6.84
N ALA A 698 -12.30 9.74 -7.75
CA ALA A 698 -12.44 9.28 -9.14
C ALA A 698 -11.08 9.15 -9.86
N PHE A 699 -10.02 9.80 -9.35
CA PHE A 699 -8.68 9.81 -9.95
C PHE A 699 -7.61 9.12 -9.10
N VAL A 700 -8.03 8.27 -8.14
CA VAL A 700 -7.15 7.33 -7.43
C VAL A 700 -7.51 5.88 -7.78
N PRO A 701 -6.61 4.90 -7.63
CA PRO A 701 -6.85 3.56 -8.17
C PRO A 701 -8.04 2.81 -7.56
N PHE A 702 -8.15 2.75 -6.22
CA PHE A 702 -9.29 2.16 -5.54
C PHE A 702 -10.29 3.24 -5.11
N TYR A 703 -11.55 3.12 -5.56
CA TYR A 703 -12.55 4.17 -5.40
C TYR A 703 -13.79 3.65 -4.67
N ARG A 704 -13.78 3.76 -3.34
CA ARG A 704 -14.87 3.34 -2.45
C ARG A 704 -15.41 4.50 -1.61
N ASN A 705 -16.73 4.65 -1.55
CA ASN A 705 -17.42 5.40 -0.51
C ASN A 705 -17.80 4.42 0.61
N HIS A 706 -17.35 4.70 1.83
CA HIS A 706 -17.59 3.87 3.01
C HIS A 706 -17.83 4.77 4.22
N ASN A 707 -18.68 4.34 5.14
CA ASN A 707 -19.17 5.12 6.26
C ASN A 707 -19.18 4.27 7.54
N THR A 708 -18.97 4.91 8.69
CA THR A 708 -19.05 4.24 9.99
C THR A 708 -20.48 3.99 10.46
N TYR A 709 -20.63 3.13 11.47
CA TYR A 709 -21.91 2.76 12.06
C TYR A 709 -22.65 3.96 12.68
N ALA A 710 -23.96 4.02 12.41
CA ALA A 710 -24.88 5.05 12.92
C ALA A 710 -24.59 6.51 12.50
N ALA A 711 -23.60 6.76 11.64
CA ALA A 711 -23.41 8.07 11.02
C ALA A 711 -24.54 8.39 10.04
N LEU A 712 -24.72 9.68 9.73
CA LEU A 712 -25.68 10.08 8.70
C LEU A 712 -25.37 9.42 7.36
N PRO A 713 -26.39 9.02 6.57
CA PRO A 713 -26.13 8.42 5.29
C PRO A 713 -25.43 9.39 4.32
N GLN A 714 -24.36 8.92 3.68
CA GLN A 714 -23.47 9.71 2.83
C GLN A 714 -23.32 9.15 1.41
N GLU A 715 -24.27 8.32 0.97
CA GLU A 715 -24.33 7.86 -0.41
C GLU A 715 -24.36 9.08 -1.36
N PRO A 716 -23.76 9.02 -2.55
CA PRO A 716 -23.63 10.22 -3.37
C PRO A 716 -24.97 10.80 -3.88
N TYR A 717 -26.05 10.02 -3.89
CA TYR A 717 -27.40 10.49 -4.24
C TYR A 717 -28.08 11.30 -3.13
N ARG A 718 -27.50 11.39 -1.92
CA ARG A 718 -28.09 12.10 -0.77
C ARG A 718 -28.20 13.61 -1.02
N TRP A 719 -27.34 14.16 -1.87
CA TRP A 719 -27.35 15.57 -2.29
C TRP A 719 -27.25 15.68 -3.81
N ASP A 720 -28.09 16.54 -4.42
CA ASP A 720 -28.09 16.75 -5.88
C ASP A 720 -26.73 17.24 -6.40
N SER A 721 -26.03 18.07 -5.62
CA SER A 721 -24.71 18.61 -5.99
C SER A 721 -23.64 17.52 -5.99
N VAL A 722 -23.66 16.61 -5.01
CA VAL A 722 -22.75 15.47 -4.88
C VAL A 722 -23.02 14.47 -5.99
N ALA A 723 -24.29 14.16 -6.26
CA ALA A 723 -24.69 13.30 -7.36
C ALA A 723 -24.20 13.85 -8.71
N ASN A 724 -24.33 15.16 -8.94
CA ASN A 724 -23.86 15.81 -10.16
C ASN A 724 -22.34 15.75 -10.32
N ALA A 725 -21.60 16.09 -9.28
CA ALA A 725 -20.15 16.01 -9.29
C ALA A 725 -19.65 14.57 -9.51
N SER A 726 -20.29 13.60 -8.85
CA SER A 726 -19.97 12.18 -8.97
C SER A 726 -20.16 11.68 -10.40
N ARG A 727 -21.27 12.02 -11.07
CA ARG A 727 -21.50 11.65 -12.47
C ARG A 727 -20.42 12.20 -13.40
N ILE A 728 -20.03 13.47 -13.23
CA ILE A 728 -18.99 14.11 -14.06
C ILE A 728 -17.64 13.43 -13.84
N ALA A 729 -17.24 13.25 -12.59
CA ALA A 729 -15.94 12.66 -12.24
C ALA A 729 -15.85 11.17 -12.63
N ILE A 730 -16.92 10.38 -12.39
CA ILE A 730 -16.96 8.97 -12.79
C ILE A 730 -16.95 8.84 -14.32
N ALA A 731 -17.64 9.70 -15.07
CA ALA A 731 -17.60 9.67 -16.52
C ALA A 731 -16.17 9.89 -17.05
N ALA A 732 -15.42 10.83 -16.48
CA ALA A 732 -14.02 11.04 -16.82
C ALA A 732 -13.16 9.78 -16.50
N ARG A 733 -13.35 9.20 -15.31
CA ARG A 733 -12.67 7.96 -14.91
C ARG A 733 -12.97 6.80 -15.87
N TYR A 734 -14.23 6.60 -16.23
CA TYR A 734 -14.68 5.49 -17.06
C TYR A 734 -14.22 5.65 -18.51
N ALA A 735 -14.16 6.89 -19.02
CA ALA A 735 -13.51 7.18 -20.30
C ALA A 735 -12.02 6.79 -20.27
N MET A 736 -11.33 7.04 -19.16
CA MET A 736 -9.90 6.73 -18.95
C MET A 736 -9.59 5.25 -18.65
N LEU A 737 -10.57 4.35 -18.58
CA LEU A 737 -10.31 2.94 -18.23
C LEU A 737 -9.23 2.26 -19.07
N PRO A 738 -9.10 2.46 -20.41
CA PRO A 738 -8.02 1.83 -21.15
C PRO A 738 -6.63 2.33 -20.72
N TYR A 739 -6.53 3.59 -20.30
CA TYR A 739 -5.31 4.16 -19.76
C TYR A 739 -5.00 3.61 -18.37
N TRP A 740 -5.96 3.63 -17.43
CA TRP A 740 -5.81 2.99 -16.11
C TRP A 740 -5.36 1.54 -16.23
N TYR A 741 -6.02 0.79 -17.11
CA TYR A 741 -5.74 -0.60 -17.33
C TYR A 741 -4.34 -0.86 -17.90
N THR A 742 -3.89 0.01 -18.81
CA THR A 742 -2.52 -0.03 -19.34
C THR A 742 -1.48 0.24 -18.26
N LEU A 743 -1.73 1.21 -17.38
CA LEU A 743 -0.84 1.52 -16.26
C LEU A 743 -0.73 0.34 -15.29
N PHE A 744 -1.85 -0.32 -14.99
CA PHE A 744 -1.86 -1.51 -14.13
C PHE A 744 -1.24 -2.75 -14.79
N ALA A 745 -1.37 -2.90 -16.09
CA ALA A 745 -0.63 -3.91 -16.84
C ALA A 745 0.89 -3.67 -16.73
N ASN A 746 1.35 -2.43 -16.90
CA ASN A 746 2.76 -2.07 -16.71
C ASN A 746 3.23 -2.30 -15.28
N SER A 747 2.37 -2.04 -14.29
CA SER A 747 2.65 -2.34 -12.89
C SER A 747 2.81 -3.85 -12.66
N SER A 748 1.90 -4.67 -13.18
CA SER A 748 1.91 -6.13 -13.00
C SER A 748 3.03 -6.83 -13.80
N MET A 749 3.50 -6.21 -14.89
CA MET A 749 4.58 -6.76 -15.74
C MET A 749 5.98 -6.26 -15.36
N ALA A 750 6.09 -5.05 -14.82
CA ALA A 750 7.38 -4.36 -14.66
C ALA A 750 7.49 -3.53 -13.38
N GLY A 751 6.50 -3.54 -12.49
CA GLY A 751 6.53 -2.82 -11.21
C GLY A 751 6.44 -1.29 -11.34
N LEU A 752 6.05 -0.75 -12.49
CA LEU A 752 5.92 0.69 -12.68
C LEU A 752 4.71 1.26 -11.93
N PRO A 753 4.83 2.43 -11.28
CA PRO A 753 3.74 3.03 -10.51
C PRO A 753 2.67 3.67 -11.42
N PRO A 754 1.38 3.29 -11.29
CA PRO A 754 0.28 3.91 -12.01
C PRO A 754 -0.02 5.35 -11.57
N VAL A 755 0.16 5.69 -10.29
CA VAL A 755 0.06 7.06 -9.78
C VAL A 755 1.46 7.57 -9.46
N ARG A 756 1.77 8.82 -9.78
CA ARG A 756 3.13 9.35 -9.68
C ARG A 756 3.15 10.72 -9.00
N ALA A 757 4.14 10.92 -8.14
CA ALA A 757 4.50 12.26 -7.70
C ALA A 757 5.05 13.05 -8.90
N LEU A 758 4.84 14.36 -8.93
CA LEU A 758 5.18 15.18 -10.10
C LEU A 758 6.68 15.08 -10.47
N PHE A 759 7.56 15.03 -9.47
CA PHE A 759 9.00 14.94 -9.69
C PHE A 759 9.46 13.59 -10.28
N TYR A 760 8.62 12.55 -10.32
CA TYR A 760 8.97 11.31 -11.02
C TYR A 760 9.10 11.55 -12.53
N GLU A 761 8.28 12.45 -13.07
CA GLU A 761 8.28 12.84 -14.50
C GLU A 761 9.11 14.10 -14.78
N PHE A 762 9.39 14.87 -13.72
CA PHE A 762 10.10 16.15 -13.76
C PHE A 762 11.19 16.20 -12.66
N PRO A 763 12.19 15.28 -12.72
CA PRO A 763 13.11 15.05 -11.60
C PRO A 763 14.07 16.22 -11.33
N ASP A 764 14.28 17.10 -12.31
CA ASP A 764 15.24 18.21 -12.21
C ASP A 764 14.59 19.51 -11.69
N GLU A 765 13.35 19.46 -11.18
CA GLU A 765 12.56 20.61 -10.72
C GLU A 765 12.38 20.57 -9.19
N PRO A 766 13.32 21.14 -8.39
CA PRO A 766 13.30 21.05 -6.93
C PRO A 766 12.07 21.65 -6.25
N GLU A 767 11.37 22.59 -6.89
CA GLU A 767 10.08 23.10 -6.42
C GLU A 767 8.97 22.03 -6.35
N LEU A 768 9.15 20.87 -7.00
CA LEU A 768 8.19 19.77 -7.02
C LEU A 768 8.41 18.74 -5.91
N PHE A 769 9.57 18.74 -5.24
CA PHE A 769 9.96 17.67 -4.30
C PHE A 769 9.07 17.60 -3.05
N THR A 770 8.39 18.70 -2.73
CA THR A 770 7.46 18.79 -1.60
C THR A 770 5.99 18.82 -2.04
N VAL A 771 5.70 18.67 -3.33
CA VAL A 771 4.33 18.73 -3.83
C VAL A 771 3.62 17.41 -3.56
N ASP A 772 2.65 17.46 -2.66
CA ASP A 772 1.82 16.34 -2.22
C ASP A 772 0.31 16.68 -2.27
N ARG A 773 -0.04 17.77 -2.96
CA ARG A 773 -1.42 18.22 -3.20
C ARG A 773 -1.90 18.01 -4.63
N GLN A 774 -1.00 17.51 -5.48
CA GLN A 774 -1.23 17.17 -6.88
C GLN A 774 -0.51 15.86 -7.15
N TRP A 775 -1.03 15.10 -8.11
CA TRP A 775 -0.39 13.88 -8.61
C TRP A 775 -0.63 13.72 -10.10
N LEU A 776 0.13 12.81 -10.69
CA LEU A 776 -0.09 12.35 -12.05
C LEU A 776 -0.73 10.96 -12.03
N VAL A 777 -1.72 10.74 -12.89
CA VAL A 777 -2.14 9.42 -13.33
C VAL A 777 -1.28 9.06 -14.55
N GLY A 778 -0.40 8.09 -14.37
CA GLY A 778 0.72 7.78 -15.26
C GLY A 778 1.62 9.00 -15.48
N SER A 779 2.05 9.24 -16.72
CA SER A 779 2.88 10.40 -17.09
C SER A 779 2.08 11.59 -17.64
N ASP A 780 0.80 11.38 -17.93
CA ASP A 780 0.08 12.18 -18.92
C ASP A 780 -1.11 12.99 -18.36
N VAL A 781 -1.61 12.65 -17.17
CA VAL A 781 -2.81 13.30 -16.61
C VAL A 781 -2.52 13.87 -15.22
N LEU A 782 -2.56 15.20 -15.08
CA LEU A 782 -2.34 15.94 -13.83
C LEU A 782 -3.67 16.23 -13.13
N VAL A 783 -3.74 15.94 -11.84
CA VAL A 783 -4.92 16.18 -11.00
C VAL A 783 -4.63 17.23 -9.94
N THR A 784 -5.51 18.22 -9.81
CA THR A 784 -5.41 19.33 -8.87
C THR A 784 -6.74 19.51 -8.11
N PRO A 785 -6.96 18.80 -6.99
CA PRO A 785 -8.22 18.86 -6.24
C PRO A 785 -8.33 20.10 -5.34
N VAL A 786 -9.55 20.49 -5.01
CA VAL A 786 -9.83 21.43 -3.92
C VAL A 786 -9.73 20.71 -2.58
N LEU A 787 -8.92 21.27 -1.67
CA LEU A 787 -8.60 20.65 -0.36
C LEU A 787 -8.95 21.55 0.84
N ALA A 788 -9.80 22.56 0.64
CA ALA A 788 -10.20 23.49 1.69
C ALA A 788 -11.69 23.88 1.59
N PRO A 789 -12.37 24.12 2.72
CA PRO A 789 -13.80 24.46 2.74
C PRO A 789 -14.06 25.84 2.15
N GLY A 790 -15.21 25.97 1.46
CA GLY A 790 -15.69 27.20 0.83
C GLY A 790 -14.89 27.65 -0.39
N ALA A 791 -13.92 26.86 -0.86
CA ALA A 791 -13.04 27.24 -1.96
C ALA A 791 -13.73 27.07 -3.32
N THR A 792 -13.70 28.15 -4.12
CA THR A 792 -14.19 28.17 -5.51
C THR A 792 -13.06 28.26 -6.53
N THR A 793 -11.82 28.32 -6.06
CA THR A 793 -10.58 28.33 -6.85
C THR A 793 -9.54 27.47 -6.14
N VAL A 794 -8.55 26.98 -6.88
CA VAL A 794 -7.42 26.23 -6.32
C VAL A 794 -6.11 26.64 -7.00
N ASP A 795 -5.03 26.65 -6.24
CA ASP A 795 -3.69 26.88 -6.78
C ASP A 795 -3.03 25.53 -7.13
N GLY A 796 -2.55 25.39 -8.36
CA GLY A 796 -1.78 24.22 -8.81
C GLY A 796 -0.51 24.62 -9.54
N ILE A 797 0.57 23.88 -9.35
CA ILE A 797 1.79 23.99 -10.15
C ILE A 797 1.67 23.10 -11.40
N PHE A 798 2.17 23.60 -12.51
CA PHE A 798 2.19 22.90 -13.80
C PHE A 798 3.65 22.61 -14.17
N PRO A 799 4.12 21.37 -14.01
CA PRO A 799 5.52 21.01 -14.23
C PRO A 799 6.01 21.26 -15.66
N GLY A 800 7.33 21.37 -15.83
CA GLY A 800 7.98 21.61 -17.11
C GLY A 800 8.36 23.07 -17.35
N ARG A 801 8.19 23.97 -16.36
CA ARG A 801 8.61 25.39 -16.38
C ARG A 801 8.24 26.14 -17.68
N GLY A 802 7.04 25.92 -18.18
CA GLY A 802 6.51 26.54 -19.41
C GLY A 802 6.98 25.91 -20.73
N SER A 803 7.77 24.84 -20.68
CA SER A 803 8.15 24.05 -21.87
C SER A 803 7.14 22.95 -22.24
N VAL A 804 6.28 22.59 -21.28
CA VAL A 804 5.17 21.63 -21.46
C VAL A 804 3.86 22.40 -21.56
N ILE A 805 3.07 22.07 -22.57
CA ILE A 805 1.71 22.57 -22.70
C ILE A 805 0.78 21.64 -21.92
N TRP A 806 0.05 22.18 -20.96
CA TRP A 806 -1.01 21.47 -20.24
C TRP A 806 -2.37 21.93 -20.76
N ARG A 807 -3.29 21.00 -20.96
CA ARG A 807 -4.64 21.29 -21.50
C ARG A 807 -5.69 20.78 -20.54
N ASP A 808 -6.76 21.54 -20.31
CA ASP A 808 -7.88 21.10 -19.49
C ASP A 808 -8.54 19.85 -20.11
N TRP A 809 -8.85 18.85 -19.27
CA TRP A 809 -9.41 17.57 -19.70
C TRP A 809 -10.80 17.71 -20.35
N TYR A 810 -11.61 18.65 -19.86
CA TYR A 810 -13.02 18.75 -20.23
C TYR A 810 -13.26 19.67 -21.44
N THR A 811 -12.43 20.69 -21.60
CA THR A 811 -12.57 21.75 -22.61
C THR A 811 -11.46 21.73 -23.65
N HIS A 812 -10.38 20.97 -23.41
CA HIS A 812 -9.16 20.93 -24.21
C HIS A 812 -8.39 22.26 -24.32
N ALA A 813 -8.83 23.31 -23.62
CA ALA A 813 -8.17 24.60 -23.63
C ALA A 813 -6.77 24.51 -23.00
N ALA A 814 -5.78 25.13 -23.64
CA ALA A 814 -4.44 25.23 -23.08
C ALA A 814 -4.44 26.12 -21.83
N VAL A 815 -3.81 25.66 -20.77
CA VAL A 815 -3.67 26.41 -19.52
C VAL A 815 -2.55 27.43 -19.67
N ASN A 816 -2.86 28.70 -19.40
CA ASN A 816 -1.85 29.74 -19.29
C ASN A 816 -1.17 29.68 -17.91
N ALA A 817 -0.32 28.68 -17.71
CA ALA A 817 0.31 28.40 -16.42
C ALA A 817 1.51 29.32 -16.14
N THR A 818 1.68 29.65 -14.86
CA THR A 818 2.87 30.34 -14.36
C THR A 818 4.07 29.37 -14.36
N ALA A 819 5.14 29.72 -15.07
CA ALA A 819 6.32 28.86 -15.18
C ALA A 819 7.03 28.71 -13.81
N GLY A 820 7.13 27.46 -13.33
CA GLY A 820 7.82 27.14 -12.07
C GLY A 820 7.10 27.61 -10.81
N GLY A 821 5.80 27.92 -10.90
CA GLY A 821 5.01 28.42 -9.77
C GLY A 821 3.54 28.06 -9.88
N ASN A 822 2.79 28.39 -8.82
CA ASN A 822 1.37 28.12 -8.76
C ASN A 822 0.58 28.99 -9.75
N THR A 823 -0.46 28.38 -10.30
CA THR A 823 -1.49 29.01 -11.14
C THR A 823 -2.83 28.83 -10.46
N THR A 824 -3.57 29.92 -10.26
CA THR A 824 -4.92 29.87 -9.71
C THR A 824 -5.91 29.44 -10.79
N LEU A 825 -6.67 28.39 -10.50
CA LEU A 825 -7.65 27.77 -11.38
C LEU A 825 -9.05 27.94 -10.80
N ASP A 826 -10.04 28.14 -11.66
CA ASP A 826 -11.44 28.07 -11.25
C ASP A 826 -11.77 26.63 -10.83
N ALA A 827 -12.47 26.49 -9.70
CA ALA A 827 -12.86 25.21 -9.15
C ALA A 827 -14.29 25.29 -8.60
N PRO A 828 -15.31 25.48 -9.46
CA PRO A 828 -16.70 25.47 -9.01
C PRO A 828 -17.06 24.11 -8.39
N ILE A 829 -18.16 24.07 -7.62
CA ILE A 829 -18.44 22.95 -6.72
C ILE A 829 -18.47 21.58 -7.40
N SER A 830 -18.93 21.46 -8.65
CA SER A 830 -19.01 20.19 -9.40
C SER A 830 -17.86 19.98 -10.41
N HIS A 831 -16.71 20.64 -10.22
CA HIS A 831 -15.58 20.55 -11.14
C HIS A 831 -14.27 20.35 -10.38
N ILE A 832 -13.55 19.29 -10.76
CA ILE A 832 -12.17 19.04 -10.36
C ILE A 832 -11.24 19.34 -11.53
N ASN A 833 -10.14 20.03 -11.24
CA ASN A 833 -9.17 20.42 -12.24
C ASN A 833 -8.32 19.20 -12.63
N VAL A 834 -8.43 18.78 -13.89
CA VAL A 834 -7.72 17.64 -14.47
C VAL A 834 -7.15 18.09 -15.82
N HIS A 835 -5.88 17.79 -16.06
CA HIS A 835 -5.18 18.31 -17.23
C HIS A 835 -4.38 17.23 -17.96
N ILE A 836 -4.38 17.33 -19.27
CA ILE A 836 -3.67 16.46 -20.20
C ILE A 836 -2.32 17.12 -20.52
N ARG A 837 -1.25 16.38 -20.32
CA ARG A 837 0.10 16.76 -20.73
C ARG A 837 0.20 16.76 -22.25
N ASP A 838 1.01 17.64 -22.83
CA ASP A 838 1.41 17.48 -24.22
C ASP A 838 2.28 16.25 -24.45
N ASN A 839 2.56 15.98 -25.73
CA ASN A 839 3.27 14.81 -26.19
C ASN A 839 2.62 13.46 -25.79
N SER A 840 1.32 13.45 -25.49
CA SER A 840 0.58 12.26 -25.04
C SER A 840 -0.47 11.80 -26.05
N ALA A 841 -0.73 10.49 -26.10
CA ALA A 841 -1.82 9.89 -26.88
C ALA A 841 -2.55 8.84 -26.04
N LEU A 842 -3.81 9.10 -25.71
CA LEU A 842 -4.61 8.33 -24.77
C LEU A 842 -5.75 7.60 -25.49
N LEU A 843 -5.75 6.27 -25.43
CA LEU A 843 -6.92 5.47 -25.81
C LEU A 843 -7.97 5.59 -24.70
N LEU A 844 -9.20 5.93 -25.06
CA LEU A 844 -10.30 6.18 -24.16
C LEU A 844 -11.55 5.43 -24.62
N HIS A 845 -12.50 5.18 -23.72
CA HIS A 845 -13.87 4.85 -24.14
C HIS A 845 -14.60 6.12 -24.56
N GLN A 846 -15.28 6.05 -25.71
CA GLN A 846 -15.97 7.23 -26.26
C GLN A 846 -17.20 7.60 -25.43
N GLU A 847 -17.97 6.61 -25.00
CA GLU A 847 -19.20 6.81 -24.22
C GLU A 847 -19.16 5.90 -22.98
N PRO A 848 -18.89 6.46 -21.78
CA PRO A 848 -19.01 5.74 -20.52
C PRO A 848 -20.41 5.19 -20.28
N GLY A 849 -20.51 3.91 -19.91
CA GLY A 849 -21.75 3.24 -19.50
C GLY A 849 -22.00 3.31 -17.99
N TYR A 850 -23.04 2.62 -17.50
CA TYR A 850 -23.32 2.57 -16.06
C TYR A 850 -22.37 1.61 -15.32
N THR A 851 -21.95 0.53 -15.97
CA THR A 851 -20.94 -0.40 -15.46
C THR A 851 -19.70 -0.38 -16.33
N ILE A 852 -18.59 -0.93 -15.83
CA ILE A 852 -17.38 -1.13 -16.61
C ILE A 852 -17.62 -2.09 -17.77
N TYR A 853 -18.46 -3.11 -17.57
CA TYR A 853 -18.88 -3.99 -18.67
C TYR A 853 -19.55 -3.21 -19.80
N GLU A 854 -20.57 -2.40 -19.50
CA GLU A 854 -21.26 -1.58 -20.50
C GLU A 854 -20.31 -0.59 -21.20
N THR A 855 -19.40 0.01 -20.44
CA THR A 855 -18.38 0.92 -20.97
C THR A 855 -17.44 0.21 -21.95
N ARG A 856 -17.02 -1.01 -21.63
CA ARG A 856 -16.11 -1.82 -22.46
C ARG A 856 -16.76 -2.34 -23.75
N GLU A 857 -18.07 -2.51 -23.75
CA GLU A 857 -18.81 -2.89 -24.97
C GLU A 857 -18.91 -1.74 -25.98
N GLY A 858 -18.76 -0.49 -25.52
CA GLY A 858 -18.80 0.71 -26.34
C GLY A 858 -17.55 0.96 -27.19
N PRO A 859 -17.63 1.81 -28.23
CA PRO A 859 -16.48 2.16 -29.07
C PRO A 859 -15.40 2.92 -28.30
N TYR A 860 -14.18 2.87 -28.84
CA TYR A 860 -13.06 3.68 -28.37
C TYR A 860 -13.04 5.06 -29.03
N SER A 861 -12.43 6.01 -28.33
CA SER A 861 -11.91 7.27 -28.85
C SER A 861 -10.41 7.37 -28.59
N LEU A 862 -9.71 8.20 -29.35
CA LEU A 862 -8.27 8.45 -29.18
C LEU A 862 -8.05 9.95 -29.03
N LEU A 863 -7.45 10.36 -27.92
CA LEU A 863 -7.12 11.74 -27.63
C LEU A 863 -5.61 11.96 -27.73
N VAL A 864 -5.19 12.80 -28.69
CA VAL A 864 -3.78 13.08 -28.97
C VAL A 864 -3.48 14.53 -28.63
N SER A 865 -2.59 14.77 -27.67
CA SER A 865 -2.19 16.11 -27.23
C SER A 865 -0.79 16.42 -27.76
N LEU A 866 -0.68 17.21 -28.83
CA LEU A 866 0.61 17.52 -29.43
C LEU A 866 1.40 18.52 -28.58
N ASN A 867 2.72 18.32 -28.54
CA ASN A 867 3.66 19.33 -28.04
C ASN A 867 3.97 20.39 -29.10
N ALA A 868 4.80 21.37 -28.74
CA ALA A 868 5.22 22.44 -29.64
C ALA A 868 5.98 21.95 -30.90
N ALA A 869 6.54 20.74 -30.87
CA ALA A 869 7.20 20.12 -32.03
C ALA A 869 6.22 19.34 -32.94
N GLY A 870 4.92 19.32 -32.60
CA GLY A 870 3.90 18.57 -33.33
C GLY A 870 4.04 17.05 -33.15
N THR A 871 4.57 16.60 -32.01
CA THR A 871 4.70 15.18 -31.67
C THR A 871 3.81 14.77 -30.51
N ALA A 872 3.42 13.50 -30.50
CA ALA A 872 2.82 12.82 -29.36
C ALA A 872 3.09 11.31 -29.41
N PHE A 873 3.08 10.67 -28.25
CA PHE A 873 3.27 9.24 -28.10
C PHE A 873 2.34 8.67 -27.03
N GLY A 874 1.93 7.41 -27.20
CA GLY A 874 1.21 6.68 -26.18
C GLY A 874 1.13 5.20 -26.49
N THR A 875 0.71 4.42 -25.50
CA THR A 875 0.48 2.98 -25.64
C THR A 875 -0.82 2.58 -24.97
N ALA A 876 -1.41 1.48 -25.41
CA ALA A 876 -2.52 0.84 -24.72
C ALA A 876 -2.33 -0.68 -24.67
N TYR A 877 -2.69 -1.28 -23.54
CA TYR A 877 -2.78 -2.72 -23.35
C TYR A 877 -4.26 -3.12 -23.29
N VAL A 878 -4.65 -4.13 -24.08
CA VAL A 878 -6.04 -4.61 -24.14
C VAL A 878 -6.06 -6.14 -24.07
N ASP A 879 -6.89 -6.68 -23.19
CA ASP A 879 -7.25 -8.09 -23.09
C ASP A 879 -8.72 -8.21 -22.63
N ASP A 880 -9.14 -9.40 -22.20
CA ASP A 880 -10.50 -9.64 -21.71
C ASP A 880 -10.83 -8.93 -20.38
N GLY A 881 -9.83 -8.49 -19.62
CA GLY A 881 -9.99 -7.82 -18.33
C GLY A 881 -10.39 -8.73 -17.16
N ILE A 882 -10.44 -10.06 -17.35
CA ILE A 882 -11.06 -11.00 -16.39
C ILE A 882 -10.16 -12.20 -16.10
N SER A 883 -9.46 -12.75 -17.09
CA SER A 883 -8.78 -14.04 -16.96
C SER A 883 -7.52 -13.98 -16.07
N PHE A 884 -7.30 -15.04 -15.28
CA PHE A 884 -6.06 -15.27 -14.54
C PHE A 884 -5.49 -16.70 -14.80
N PRO A 885 -4.19 -16.83 -15.15
CA PRO A 885 -3.30 -15.75 -15.58
C PRO A 885 -3.87 -14.99 -16.80
N PRO A 886 -3.44 -13.75 -17.07
CA PRO A 886 -3.92 -12.99 -18.22
C PRO A 886 -3.82 -13.82 -19.52
N GLY A 887 -4.91 -13.82 -20.29
CA GLY A 887 -4.99 -14.54 -21.56
C GLY A 887 -4.27 -13.81 -22.71
N PRO A 888 -4.64 -14.10 -23.98
CA PRO A 888 -4.18 -13.33 -25.12
C PRO A 888 -4.43 -11.83 -24.91
N SER A 889 -3.42 -11.02 -25.21
CA SER A 889 -3.50 -9.56 -25.13
C SER A 889 -3.09 -8.92 -26.47
N ARG A 890 -3.37 -7.63 -26.59
CA ARG A 890 -2.94 -6.78 -27.70
C ARG A 890 -2.40 -5.47 -27.15
N SER A 891 -1.21 -5.11 -27.62
CA SER A 891 -0.59 -3.81 -27.39
C SER A 891 -0.78 -2.92 -28.60
N LEU A 892 -1.18 -1.68 -28.36
CA LEU A 892 -1.31 -0.62 -29.35
C LEU A 892 -0.25 0.44 -29.08
N THR A 893 0.34 0.98 -30.15
CA THR A 893 1.27 2.10 -30.09
C THR A 893 0.72 3.23 -30.94
N PHE A 894 0.63 4.43 -30.36
CA PHE A 894 0.18 5.63 -31.04
C PHE A 894 1.37 6.58 -31.18
N GLN A 895 1.67 7.01 -32.40
CA GLN A 895 2.76 7.94 -32.66
C GLN A 895 2.32 9.03 -33.63
N ALA A 896 2.32 10.28 -33.16
CA ALA A 896 2.10 11.45 -33.98
C ALA A 896 3.41 12.19 -34.24
N ALA A 897 3.70 12.51 -35.50
CA ALA A 897 4.82 13.36 -35.90
C ALA A 897 4.59 13.91 -37.31
N GLY A 898 4.95 15.19 -37.55
CA GLY A 898 4.97 15.77 -38.90
C GLY A 898 3.61 15.75 -39.62
N GLY A 899 2.52 15.99 -38.90
CA GLY A 899 1.17 15.97 -39.46
C GLY A 899 0.61 14.57 -39.73
N THR A 900 1.20 13.53 -39.15
CA THR A 900 0.80 12.14 -39.32
C THR A 900 0.67 11.45 -37.98
N LEU A 901 -0.43 10.74 -37.75
CA LEU A 901 -0.64 9.81 -36.65
C LEU A 901 -0.62 8.38 -37.20
N VAL A 902 0.27 7.55 -36.66
CA VAL A 902 0.35 6.12 -36.93
C VAL A 902 -0.14 5.35 -35.71
N ILE A 903 -1.02 4.38 -35.95
CA ILE A 903 -1.47 3.41 -34.94
C ILE A 903 -0.91 2.06 -35.35
N GLU A 904 -0.04 1.50 -34.52
CA GLU A 904 0.50 0.16 -34.67
C GLU A 904 -0.16 -0.78 -33.67
N SER A 905 -0.28 -2.04 -34.05
CA SER A 905 -1.04 -3.05 -33.32
C SER A 905 -0.29 -4.38 -33.33
N ASN A 906 -0.08 -4.95 -32.16
CA ASN A 906 0.64 -6.22 -31.99
C ASN A 906 0.00 -7.07 -30.88
N GLY A 907 -0.15 -8.37 -31.13
CA GLY A 907 -0.70 -9.33 -30.16
C GLY A 907 -1.81 -10.19 -30.74
N GLU A 908 -2.37 -11.05 -29.89
CA GLU A 908 -3.30 -12.11 -30.28
C GLU A 908 -4.75 -11.83 -29.85
N TYR A 909 -4.98 -10.92 -28.91
CA TYR A 909 -6.34 -10.51 -28.55
C TYR A 909 -7.02 -9.82 -29.73
N ALA A 910 -8.26 -10.20 -30.03
CA ALA A 910 -9.05 -9.57 -31.08
C ALA A 910 -9.95 -8.49 -30.47
N ILE A 911 -9.66 -7.22 -30.77
CA ILE A 911 -10.48 -6.10 -30.30
C ILE A 911 -11.74 -6.03 -31.17
N SER A 912 -12.91 -6.24 -30.58
CA SER A 912 -14.20 -6.17 -31.29
C SER A 912 -14.68 -4.74 -31.49
N GLN A 913 -14.39 -3.86 -30.55
CA GLN A 913 -14.79 -2.46 -30.57
C GLN A 913 -14.01 -1.68 -31.64
N LYS A 914 -14.67 -0.67 -32.22
CA LYS A 914 -14.04 0.24 -33.20
C LYS A 914 -13.56 1.50 -32.52
N LEU A 915 -12.52 2.11 -33.10
CA LEU A 915 -12.11 3.47 -32.77
C LEU A 915 -12.92 4.43 -33.67
N GLU A 916 -13.84 5.16 -33.06
CA GLU A 916 -14.85 5.95 -33.79
C GLU A 916 -14.56 7.44 -33.80
N THR A 917 -13.85 7.96 -32.80
CA THR A 917 -13.44 9.37 -32.72
C THR A 917 -11.95 9.50 -32.48
N ILE A 918 -11.29 10.35 -33.27
CA ILE A 918 -9.88 10.73 -33.07
C ILE A 918 -9.84 12.25 -32.90
N THR A 919 -9.37 12.69 -31.73
CA THR A 919 -9.18 14.11 -31.40
C THR A 919 -7.68 14.40 -31.35
N VAL A 920 -7.22 15.41 -32.09
CA VAL A 920 -5.82 15.85 -32.09
C VAL A 920 -5.77 17.33 -31.71
N LEU A 921 -5.13 17.63 -30.58
CA LEU A 921 -4.99 18.97 -29.99
C LEU A 921 -3.64 19.59 -30.36
N GLY A 922 -3.59 20.91 -30.51
CA GLY A 922 -2.37 21.64 -30.91
C GLY A 922 -2.06 21.51 -32.39
N VAL A 923 -3.09 21.36 -33.22
CA VAL A 923 -2.98 21.23 -34.67
C VAL A 923 -3.15 22.61 -35.31
N GLN A 924 -2.26 22.99 -36.24
CA GLN A 924 -2.52 24.14 -37.09
C GLN A 924 -3.70 23.83 -38.04
N LYS A 925 -4.61 24.79 -38.23
CA LYS A 925 -5.82 24.65 -39.05
C LYS A 925 -5.58 23.85 -40.33
N PRO A 926 -6.07 22.61 -40.42
CA PRO A 926 -5.79 21.76 -41.56
C PRO A 926 -6.60 22.20 -42.78
N THR A 927 -5.98 22.09 -43.93
CA THR A 927 -6.58 22.26 -45.26
C THR A 927 -7.09 20.94 -45.83
N GLN A 928 -6.49 19.83 -45.41
CA GLN A 928 -6.84 18.49 -45.82
C GLN A 928 -6.59 17.50 -44.69
N VAL A 929 -7.51 16.55 -44.52
CA VAL A 929 -7.35 15.39 -43.64
C VAL A 929 -7.56 14.14 -44.48
N SER A 930 -6.76 13.09 -44.28
CA SER A 930 -6.91 11.82 -44.99
C SER A 930 -6.71 10.59 -44.11
N PHE A 931 -7.51 9.57 -44.41
CA PHE A 931 -7.49 8.23 -43.83
C PHE A 931 -6.83 7.23 -44.78
N GLN A 932 -5.74 6.59 -44.36
CA GLN A 932 -5.01 5.61 -45.18
C GLN A 932 -4.75 6.12 -46.63
N GLY A 933 -4.48 7.43 -46.77
CA GLY A 933 -4.23 8.09 -48.06
C GLY A 933 -5.48 8.55 -48.83
N SER A 934 -6.69 8.31 -48.34
CA SER A 934 -7.96 8.78 -48.94
C SER A 934 -8.50 10.00 -48.19
N SER A 935 -9.03 11.02 -48.90
CA SER A 935 -9.59 12.22 -48.26
C SER A 935 -10.69 11.85 -47.25
N ALA A 936 -10.65 12.47 -46.07
CA ALA A 936 -11.68 12.34 -45.04
C ALA A 936 -12.59 13.56 -45.10
N ASP A 937 -13.90 13.35 -45.14
CA ASP A 937 -14.91 14.43 -45.18
C ASP A 937 -15.59 14.66 -43.82
N ASN A 938 -15.43 13.73 -42.87
CA ASN A 938 -16.07 13.77 -41.55
C ASN A 938 -15.13 14.30 -40.46
N TRP A 939 -14.63 15.52 -40.63
CA TRP A 939 -13.81 16.18 -39.61
C TRP A 939 -14.24 17.62 -39.38
N THR A 940 -13.97 18.10 -38.17
CA THR A 940 -14.16 19.49 -37.76
C THR A 940 -12.88 20.03 -37.17
N TYR A 941 -12.70 21.34 -37.26
CA TYR A 941 -11.59 22.04 -36.61
C TYR A 941 -12.11 23.19 -35.78
N GLU A 942 -11.81 23.19 -34.48
CA GLU A 942 -12.07 24.31 -33.59
C GLU A 942 -10.80 25.15 -33.43
N GLU A 943 -10.90 26.43 -33.77
CA GLU A 943 -9.76 27.34 -33.81
C GLU A 943 -9.36 27.79 -32.40
N ALA A 944 -10.32 27.87 -31.47
CA ALA A 944 -10.04 28.30 -30.10
C ALA A 944 -9.19 27.30 -29.30
N THR A 945 -9.33 26.00 -29.58
CA THR A 945 -8.61 24.91 -28.89
C THR A 945 -7.55 24.24 -29.77
N GLU A 946 -7.35 24.71 -31.00
CA GLU A 946 -6.47 24.10 -32.01
C GLU A 946 -6.76 22.59 -32.16
N GLU A 947 -8.05 22.27 -32.23
CA GLU A 947 -8.56 20.91 -32.08
C GLU A 947 -9.12 20.39 -33.40
N LEU A 948 -8.49 19.33 -33.91
CA LEU A 948 -9.00 18.54 -35.01
C LEU A 948 -9.77 17.33 -34.47
N VAL A 949 -11.07 17.24 -34.77
CA VAL A 949 -11.89 16.08 -34.43
C VAL A 949 -12.26 15.36 -35.71
N VAL A 950 -11.94 14.07 -35.77
CA VAL A 950 -12.39 13.19 -36.85
C VAL A 950 -13.41 12.21 -36.29
N SER A 951 -14.62 12.25 -36.82
CA SER A 951 -15.78 11.48 -36.34
C SER A 951 -16.17 10.37 -37.32
N ASN A 952 -16.83 9.33 -36.80
CA ASN A 952 -17.23 8.14 -37.57
C ASN A 952 -16.03 7.52 -38.30
N ALA A 953 -14.88 7.45 -37.61
CA ALA A 953 -13.64 6.95 -38.17
C ALA A 953 -13.71 5.43 -38.43
N SER A 954 -14.50 4.70 -37.63
CA SER A 954 -14.71 3.25 -37.69
C SER A 954 -13.42 2.43 -37.91
N VAL A 955 -12.37 2.81 -37.19
CA VAL A 955 -11.03 2.22 -37.34
C VAL A 955 -10.96 0.87 -36.64
N ASP A 956 -10.39 -0.11 -37.33
CA ASP A 956 -10.08 -1.42 -36.77
C ASP A 956 -8.72 -1.40 -36.06
N LEU A 957 -8.73 -1.52 -34.73
CA LEU A 957 -7.53 -1.51 -33.89
C LEU A 957 -6.70 -2.80 -33.97
N ASN A 958 -7.15 -3.82 -34.71
CA ASN A 958 -6.37 -5.05 -34.92
C ASN A 958 -5.34 -4.91 -36.05
N GLY A 959 -5.44 -3.86 -36.87
CA GLY A 959 -4.54 -3.57 -37.98
C GLY A 959 -3.75 -2.28 -37.79
N GLN A 960 -2.82 -2.02 -38.71
CA GLN A 960 -2.13 -0.74 -38.77
C GLN A 960 -3.05 0.32 -39.39
N PHE A 961 -3.01 1.53 -38.82
CA PHE A 961 -3.79 2.65 -39.31
C PHE A 961 -2.95 3.93 -39.40
N THR A 962 -3.32 4.82 -40.31
CA THR A 962 -2.66 6.10 -40.50
C THR A 962 -3.67 7.21 -40.79
N LEU A 963 -3.59 8.27 -40.00
CA LEU A 963 -4.30 9.53 -40.19
C LEU A 963 -3.27 10.61 -40.53
N THR A 964 -3.56 11.45 -41.52
CA THR A 964 -2.68 12.58 -41.89
C THR A 964 -3.49 13.88 -41.99
N TRP A 965 -2.92 14.98 -41.54
CA TRP A 965 -3.46 16.34 -41.67
C TRP A 965 -2.39 17.28 -42.25
N LYS A 966 -2.82 18.24 -43.08
CA LYS A 966 -1.94 19.17 -43.79
C LYS A 966 -2.35 20.62 -43.68
#